data_AF-A0A644U1D4-F1
#
_entry.id   AF-A0A644U1D4-F1
#
_cell.length_a   1.000
_cell.length_b   1.000
_cell.length_c   1.000
_cell.angle_alpha   90.00
_cell.angle_beta   90.00
_cell.angle_gamma   90.00
#
_symmetry.space_group_name_H-M   'P 1'
#
loop_
_entity.id
_entity.type
_entity.pdbx_description
1 polymer ?
#
loop_
_entity_poly.entity_id
_entity_poly.type
_entity_poly.pdbx_seq_one_letter_code
_entity_poly.pdbx_strand_id
1 'polypeptide(L)'
;MVAQPQGLRHAVEHDQLRTAVRAHDQGLFRGIGGALRRRAGVDQIGVEQLAEVGDLPDVDRHPVDRVLEAALGQEAGGDILVDLRLARGKLAARDRHQHMHQHHHQGRNDQPEHCDRAGEPPGRGAGGLHHHEFAVGAEPVDRVDRRCEGRDRQHQADDVRQGEGGELEHHPGGLAIRDQLVEQQHGPVHPIDRDQDQCEESEQRHQLGQQISVQSRHAHPRQFRPVYPVGGPRESPASRGFSFSAEAARLTPDHPFERTAMTHPVAIRFSEADLDDLAARPGRIALVVAPGAGRSPAARRIERLTRGALGRALASEAWDKLAAGESMELAWPSGLACEALQLVKLARRAPVATARKAGAAIGRALSGADLLVLAENHPRAAEIAFGLALRAYRFDYRSEERAPFGAVEMMVAKPEAVAAEAAPHAALAEGIFFTRDLVNEPANILTTDDFAARLAAMQELGLDVQILEEEELAALGMRALLAVGQGSDSPSKVVVMRWTGLQPTEDENGEAIEVPPLALVGKGVCFDSGGISLKPGAGMEEMTMDMGGAAVVAGVMRTLALRNAPVNVVGLVGLVENMPDGRAQRPGDIVKSMKGDTIEVVNTDAEGRMVLADVLWHAQQAFRPSAVVDLATLTGAIIVALGHENAGVFSNDDALAGDLLKAAAAEGEGAWRMPLAPAYDALITSRLADIKNTGGRHGGAITAAAFLKKFIAEGTPWCHIDIAGVALPPKETVLAPKGPTGWGVMALDRLIRDRFEA
;
A
#
# COMPACT_ATOMS: atom_id res chain seq x y z
N MET A 1 21.97 -19.82 90.42
CA MET A 1 20.68 -19.34 89.88
C MET A 1 20.82 -19.37 88.36
N VAL A 2 20.12 -20.21 87.58
CA VAL A 2 18.64 -20.37 87.42
C VAL A 2 18.02 -19.11 86.78
N ALA A 3 17.27 -19.15 85.68
CA ALA A 3 17.07 -20.17 84.63
C ALA A 3 16.32 -19.56 83.40
N GLN A 4 16.54 -20.17 82.21
CA GLN A 4 15.70 -20.26 80.99
C GLN A 4 15.04 -19.02 80.31
N PRO A 5 15.04 -18.98 78.95
CA PRO A 5 14.31 -17.99 78.15
C PRO A 5 12.88 -18.45 77.76
N GLN A 6 11.95 -17.51 77.62
CA GLN A 6 10.61 -17.77 77.08
C GLN A 6 10.52 -17.42 75.59
N GLY A 7 10.50 -18.44 74.74
CA GLY A 7 9.92 -18.34 73.40
C GLY A 7 8.58 -19.07 73.39
N LEU A 8 7.48 -18.35 73.09
CA LEU A 8 6.16 -18.90 72.72
C LEU A 8 5.17 -17.75 72.42
N ARG A 9 5.20 -17.24 71.16
CA ARG A 9 4.06 -16.49 70.58
C ARG A 9 4.02 -16.39 69.05
N HIS A 10 5.13 -16.58 68.33
CA HIS A 10 5.14 -16.64 66.86
C HIS A 10 5.05 -18.06 66.25
N ALA A 11 5.04 -19.12 67.07
CA ALA A 11 5.00 -20.50 66.58
C ALA A 11 3.59 -21.00 66.19
N VAL A 12 2.52 -20.36 66.68
CA VAL A 12 1.14 -20.86 66.50
C VAL A 12 0.51 -20.36 65.19
N GLU A 13 0.75 -19.11 64.80
CA GLU A 13 0.21 -18.54 63.55
C GLU A 13 0.88 -19.16 62.31
N HIS A 14 2.18 -19.46 62.39
CA HIS A 14 2.93 -20.02 61.27
C HIS A 14 2.56 -21.49 60.98
N ASP A 15 2.11 -22.25 61.99
CA ASP A 15 1.68 -23.64 61.81
C ASP A 15 0.23 -23.75 61.31
N GLN A 16 -0.63 -22.80 61.70
CA GLN A 16 -1.98 -22.65 61.11
C GLN A 16 -1.91 -22.29 59.63
N LEU A 17 -1.01 -21.38 59.23
CA LEU A 17 -0.74 -21.05 57.83
C LEU A 17 -0.18 -22.26 57.05
N ARG A 18 0.79 -23.00 57.61
CA ARG A 18 1.31 -24.22 56.97
C ARG A 18 0.26 -25.32 56.81
N THR A 19 -0.64 -25.46 57.78
CA THR A 19 -1.75 -26.42 57.71
C THR A 19 -2.79 -26.02 56.66
N ALA A 20 -3.11 -24.72 56.56
CA ALA A 20 -4.01 -24.19 55.53
C ALA A 20 -3.45 -24.37 54.10
N VAL A 21 -2.16 -24.09 53.89
CA VAL A 21 -1.50 -24.31 52.59
C VAL A 21 -1.48 -25.80 52.21
N ARG A 22 -1.09 -26.68 53.15
CA ARG A 22 -1.12 -28.15 52.90
C ARG A 22 -2.53 -28.68 52.60
N ALA A 23 -3.56 -28.14 53.25
CA ALA A 23 -4.95 -28.51 52.97
C ALA A 23 -5.42 -28.01 51.58
N HIS A 24 -4.99 -26.81 51.18
CA HIS A 24 -5.27 -26.24 49.86
C HIS A 24 -4.61 -27.05 48.74
N ASP A 25 -3.34 -27.43 48.90
CA ASP A 25 -2.60 -28.24 47.93
C ASP A 25 -3.18 -29.66 47.80
N GLN A 26 -3.53 -30.32 48.92
CA GLN A 26 -4.25 -31.60 48.87
C GLN A 26 -5.62 -31.51 48.18
N GLY A 27 -6.30 -30.37 48.31
CA GLY A 27 -7.51 -30.07 47.54
C GLY A 27 -7.26 -29.97 46.04
N LEU A 28 -6.17 -29.31 45.64
CA LEU A 28 -5.74 -29.17 44.25
C LEU A 28 -5.37 -30.53 43.63
N PHE A 29 -4.58 -31.35 44.33
CA PHE A 29 -4.22 -32.70 43.89
C PHE A 29 -5.43 -33.64 43.79
N ARG A 30 -6.39 -33.57 44.73
CA ARG A 30 -7.66 -34.31 44.61
C ARG A 30 -8.52 -33.81 43.44
N GLY A 31 -8.52 -32.50 43.17
CA GLY A 31 -9.21 -31.91 42.02
C GLY A 31 -8.66 -32.41 40.68
N ILE A 32 -7.34 -32.39 40.51
CA ILE A 32 -6.64 -32.87 39.31
C ILE A 32 -6.80 -34.39 39.15
N GLY A 33 -6.60 -35.16 40.22
CA GLY A 33 -6.82 -36.61 40.20
C GLY A 33 -8.28 -37.01 39.91
N GLY A 34 -9.25 -36.18 40.32
CA GLY A 34 -10.67 -36.34 39.98
C GLY A 34 -11.04 -35.89 38.57
N ALA A 35 -10.27 -35.01 37.94
CA ALA A 35 -10.43 -34.64 36.53
C ALA A 35 -9.91 -35.77 35.62
N LEU A 36 -8.72 -36.31 35.91
CA LEU A 36 -8.09 -37.39 35.15
C LEU A 36 -8.94 -38.68 35.17
N ARG A 37 -9.41 -39.13 36.35
CA ARG A 37 -10.29 -40.31 36.48
C ARG A 37 -11.63 -40.21 35.73
N ARG A 38 -12.09 -39.01 35.37
CA ARG A 38 -13.37 -38.80 34.67
C ARG A 38 -13.21 -38.71 33.14
N ARG A 39 -11.98 -38.69 32.61
CA ARG A 39 -11.70 -38.63 31.17
C ARG A 39 -10.96 -39.85 30.63
N ALA A 40 -10.24 -40.59 31.47
CA ALA A 40 -9.48 -41.76 31.06
C ALA A 40 -9.85 -42.99 31.91
N GLY A 41 -10.46 -44.00 31.26
CA GLY A 41 -10.65 -45.32 31.86
C GLY A 41 -9.36 -46.12 31.80
N VAL A 42 -8.43 -45.82 32.71
CA VAL A 42 -7.08 -46.43 32.74
C VAL A 42 -6.86 -47.11 34.09
N ASP A 43 -6.35 -48.34 34.03
CA ASP A 43 -6.18 -49.24 35.17
C ASP A 43 -5.03 -48.85 36.12
N GLN A 44 -5.06 -49.50 37.28
CA GLN A 44 -4.52 -49.04 38.57
C GLN A 44 -2.99 -49.22 38.76
N ILE A 45 -2.14 -48.94 37.76
CA ILE A 45 -0.69 -49.25 37.83
C ILE A 45 0.23 -48.03 37.54
N GLY A 46 -0.28 -46.92 37.01
CA GLY A 46 0.57 -45.79 36.57
C GLY A 46 0.81 -44.63 37.56
N VAL A 47 0.07 -44.54 38.68
CA VAL A 47 0.02 -43.29 39.48
C VAL A 47 0.86 -43.34 40.77
N GLU A 48 1.15 -44.53 41.29
CA GLU A 48 1.84 -44.66 42.59
C GLU A 48 3.35 -44.37 42.50
N GLN A 49 3.98 -44.52 41.33
CA GLN A 49 5.41 -44.18 41.14
C GLN A 49 5.70 -42.66 41.09
N LEU A 50 4.68 -41.81 40.95
CA LEU A 50 4.83 -40.34 41.01
C LEU A 50 4.73 -39.78 42.44
N ALA A 51 4.50 -40.63 43.45
CA ALA A 51 4.37 -40.23 44.85
C ALA A 51 5.70 -40.25 45.64
N GLU A 52 6.77 -40.85 45.11
CA GLU A 52 8.07 -41.03 45.79
C GLU A 52 9.17 -40.04 45.35
N VAL A 53 8.83 -38.92 44.69
CA VAL A 53 9.79 -37.82 44.45
C VAL A 53 9.85 -36.91 45.69
N GLY A 54 10.28 -37.51 46.80
CA GLY A 54 10.18 -36.96 48.15
C GLY A 54 11.47 -36.99 48.96
N ASP A 55 12.63 -36.67 48.35
CA ASP A 55 13.82 -36.18 49.06
C ASP A 55 14.91 -35.69 48.08
N LEU A 56 14.84 -34.41 47.66
CA LEU A 56 15.97 -33.68 47.08
C LEU A 56 15.98 -32.21 47.56
N PRO A 57 17.12 -31.67 48.00
CA PRO A 57 17.17 -30.40 48.72
C PRO A 57 17.34 -29.20 47.77
N ASP A 58 16.24 -28.71 47.20
CA ASP A 58 16.20 -27.38 46.60
C ASP A 58 14.85 -26.70 46.89
N VAL A 59 14.91 -25.52 47.52
CA VAL A 59 13.76 -24.87 48.19
C VAL A 59 13.16 -23.74 47.35
N ASP A 60 13.88 -23.24 46.34
CA ASP A 60 13.51 -22.02 45.61
C ASP A 60 12.80 -22.27 44.26
N ARG A 61 12.25 -23.48 44.02
CA ARG A 61 11.53 -23.81 42.77
C ARG A 61 10.12 -24.38 42.97
N HIS A 62 9.17 -23.86 42.18
CA HIS A 62 7.75 -24.20 42.24
C HIS A 62 7.46 -25.67 41.87
N PRO A 63 6.53 -26.39 42.54
CA PRO A 63 6.33 -27.82 42.34
C PRO A 63 5.96 -28.24 40.91
N VAL A 64 5.22 -27.40 40.18
CA VAL A 64 4.76 -27.68 38.81
C VAL A 64 5.92 -27.83 37.83
N ASP A 65 7.00 -27.07 38.00
CA ASP A 65 8.16 -27.14 37.09
C ASP A 65 8.94 -28.44 37.27
N ARG A 66 9.00 -28.97 38.49
CA ARG A 66 9.63 -30.28 38.79
C ARG A 66 8.88 -31.44 38.12
N VAL A 67 7.55 -31.38 38.12
CA VAL A 67 6.69 -32.37 37.44
C VAL A 67 6.83 -32.25 35.91
N LEU A 68 6.99 -31.04 35.38
CA LEU A 68 7.20 -30.81 33.96
C LEU A 68 8.54 -31.39 33.48
N GLU A 69 9.62 -31.19 34.24
CA GLU A 69 10.94 -31.76 33.94
C GLU A 69 10.94 -33.29 34.06
N ALA A 70 10.29 -33.87 35.08
CA ALA A 70 10.14 -35.32 35.21
C ALA A 70 9.36 -35.96 34.05
N ALA A 71 8.29 -35.31 33.58
CA ALA A 71 7.51 -35.76 32.43
C ALA A 71 8.27 -35.64 31.09
N LEU A 72 9.06 -34.58 30.92
CA LEU A 72 9.96 -34.39 29.78
C LEU A 72 11.09 -35.44 29.76
N GLY A 73 11.60 -35.84 30.92
CA GLY A 73 12.67 -36.84 31.05
C GLY A 73 12.25 -38.29 30.80
N GLN A 74 10.95 -38.58 30.62
CA GLN A 74 10.43 -39.94 30.38
C GLN A 74 9.55 -40.06 29.11
N GLU A 75 9.73 -39.15 28.14
CA GLU A 75 9.01 -39.17 26.85
C GLU A 75 7.47 -39.26 26.99
N ALA A 76 6.90 -38.55 27.96
CA ALA A 76 5.45 -38.50 28.14
C ALA A 76 4.75 -37.88 26.91
N GLY A 77 3.69 -38.52 26.43
CA GLY A 77 2.97 -38.14 25.21
C GLY A 77 2.46 -36.69 25.20
N GLY A 78 2.49 -36.06 24.01
CA GLY A 78 2.38 -34.61 23.83
C GLY A 78 1.20 -33.93 24.53
N ASP A 79 0.03 -34.56 24.56
CA ASP A 79 -1.20 -33.99 25.16
C ASP A 79 -1.05 -33.70 26.66
N ILE A 80 -0.36 -34.57 27.41
CA ILE A 80 -0.08 -34.38 28.85
C ILE A 80 0.81 -33.14 29.04
N LEU A 81 1.76 -32.94 28.13
CA LEU A 81 2.73 -31.85 28.16
C LEU A 81 2.09 -30.51 27.78
N VAL A 82 1.09 -30.52 26.89
CA VAL A 82 0.25 -29.35 26.56
C VAL A 82 -0.61 -28.93 27.76
N ASP A 83 -1.30 -29.86 28.41
CA ASP A 83 -2.16 -29.57 29.56
C ASP A 83 -1.37 -29.01 30.76
N LEU A 84 -0.17 -29.55 31.04
CA LEU A 84 0.71 -29.04 32.10
C LEU A 84 1.25 -27.64 31.80
N ARG A 85 1.61 -27.34 30.54
CA ARG A 85 2.02 -25.99 30.11
C ARG A 85 0.87 -24.98 30.24
N LEU A 86 -0.36 -25.37 29.87
CA LEU A 86 -1.57 -24.57 30.07
C LEU A 86 -1.87 -24.29 31.55
N ALA A 87 -1.65 -25.26 32.43
CA ALA A 87 -1.79 -25.08 33.88
C ALA A 87 -0.79 -24.05 34.43
N ARG A 88 0.50 -24.16 34.03
CA ARG A 88 1.55 -23.19 34.40
C ARG A 88 1.21 -21.76 33.93
N GLY A 89 0.70 -21.61 32.71
CA GLY A 89 0.26 -20.30 32.19
C GLY A 89 -0.84 -19.65 33.04
N LYS A 90 -1.81 -20.43 33.50
CA LYS A 90 -2.93 -19.96 34.35
C LYS A 90 -2.49 -19.56 35.77
N LEU A 91 -1.50 -20.25 36.35
CA LEU A 91 -0.89 -19.86 37.63
C LEU A 91 -0.12 -18.53 37.50
N ALA A 92 0.77 -18.41 36.51
CA ALA A 92 1.55 -17.19 36.28
C ALA A 92 0.71 -15.95 35.91
N ALA A 93 -0.50 -16.13 35.37
CA ALA A 93 -1.46 -15.05 35.17
C ALA A 93 -2.09 -14.57 36.50
N ARG A 94 -2.28 -15.48 37.46
CA ARG A 94 -2.96 -15.22 38.74
C ARG A 94 -2.07 -14.49 39.74
N ASP A 95 -0.79 -14.85 39.81
CA ASP A 95 0.20 -14.20 40.68
C ASP A 95 0.46 -12.74 40.25
N ARG A 96 0.57 -12.50 38.94
CA ARG A 96 0.66 -11.13 38.38
C ARG A 96 -0.56 -10.27 38.74
N HIS A 97 -1.75 -10.88 38.81
CA HIS A 97 -2.96 -10.17 39.19
C HIS A 97 -3.02 -9.84 40.69
N GLN A 98 -2.38 -10.65 41.56
CA GLN A 98 -2.28 -10.38 43.00
C GLN A 98 -1.23 -9.31 43.32
N HIS A 99 -0.08 -9.30 42.63
CA HIS A 99 0.95 -8.27 42.85
C HIS A 99 0.48 -6.85 42.47
N MET A 100 -0.34 -6.68 41.40
CA MET A 100 -0.93 -5.37 41.09
C MET A 100 -1.79 -4.80 42.24
N HIS A 101 -2.56 -5.65 42.93
CA HIS A 101 -3.44 -5.19 44.01
C HIS A 101 -2.70 -4.79 45.29
N GLN A 102 -1.46 -5.27 45.51
CA GLN A 102 -0.66 -4.90 46.68
C GLN A 102 0.01 -3.52 46.53
N HIS A 103 0.42 -3.14 45.32
CA HIS A 103 1.10 -1.86 45.07
C HIS A 103 0.18 -0.60 45.12
N HIS A 104 -1.14 -0.76 45.16
CA HIS A 104 -2.07 0.37 45.31
C HIS A 104 -2.46 0.71 46.77
N HIS A 105 -1.94 -0.02 47.77
CA HIS A 105 -2.33 0.18 49.18
C HIS A 105 -1.27 0.82 50.10
N GLN A 106 -0.09 1.22 49.60
CA GLN A 106 0.99 1.80 50.41
C GLN A 106 1.32 3.28 50.10
N GLY A 107 0.41 4.02 49.47
CA GLY A 107 0.65 5.39 48.98
C GLY A 107 -0.34 6.46 49.47
N ARG A 108 -0.87 6.37 50.70
CA ARG A 108 -1.69 7.44 51.32
C ARG A 108 -1.48 7.54 52.84
N ASN A 109 -0.75 8.56 53.26
CA ASN A 109 -0.87 9.21 54.56
C ASN A 109 -0.39 10.66 54.38
N ASP A 110 -1.35 11.59 54.38
CA ASP A 110 -1.29 12.86 55.12
C ASP A 110 -2.58 13.65 54.83
N GLN A 111 -3.18 14.16 55.91
CA GLN A 111 -4.47 14.86 56.01
C GLN A 111 -4.20 16.36 56.35
N PRO A 112 -5.18 17.31 56.46
CA PRO A 112 -6.57 17.10 56.86
C PRO A 112 -7.71 17.87 56.14
N GLU A 113 -8.87 17.21 56.12
CA GLU A 113 -10.22 17.66 56.55
C GLU A 113 -10.73 19.10 56.34
N HIS A 114 -11.88 19.22 55.64
CA HIS A 114 -13.13 19.68 56.30
C HIS A 114 -14.43 19.29 55.54
N CYS A 115 -15.56 19.39 56.26
CA CYS A 115 -16.94 19.04 55.88
C CYS A 115 -17.47 19.88 54.67
N ASP A 116 -18.61 19.58 54.03
CA ASP A 116 -19.88 19.06 54.58
C ASP A 116 -20.83 18.36 53.55
N ARG A 117 -22.03 18.01 54.00
CA ARG A 117 -22.93 16.95 53.48
C ARG A 117 -23.91 17.31 52.32
N ALA A 118 -24.23 16.25 51.56
CA ALA A 118 -25.55 15.84 51.01
C ALA A 118 -26.21 16.59 49.83
N GLY A 119 -26.81 15.79 48.91
CA GLY A 119 -27.98 16.21 48.11
C GLY A 119 -27.96 15.92 46.60
N GLU A 120 -28.36 14.72 46.19
CA GLU A 120 -28.90 14.42 44.84
C GLU A 120 -30.42 14.72 44.79
N PRO A 121 -31.14 14.74 43.62
CA PRO A 121 -30.68 14.85 42.22
C PRO A 121 -31.49 15.96 41.43
N PRO A 122 -32.14 15.76 40.26
CA PRO A 122 -31.78 16.51 39.04
C PRO A 122 -32.90 17.39 38.43
N GLY A 123 -32.55 18.32 37.52
CA GLY A 123 -33.53 19.15 36.80
C GLY A 123 -33.03 19.76 35.49
N ARG A 124 -33.83 19.63 34.42
CA ARG A 124 -33.59 20.24 33.09
C ARG A 124 -33.97 21.72 33.10
N GLY A 125 -33.30 22.56 32.32
CA GLY A 125 -33.83 23.90 32.00
C GLY A 125 -32.82 24.80 31.27
N ALA A 126 -33.15 25.21 30.05
CA ALA A 126 -32.35 26.11 29.22
C ALA A 126 -32.29 27.56 29.76
N GLY A 127 -31.25 28.31 29.36
CA GLY A 127 -31.41 29.74 29.07
C GLY A 127 -30.35 30.72 29.60
N GLY A 128 -29.40 31.09 28.73
CA GLY A 128 -29.09 32.51 28.45
C GLY A 128 -28.09 33.29 29.32
N LEU A 129 -27.21 34.02 28.61
CA LEU A 129 -26.55 35.29 29.01
C LEU A 129 -25.50 35.19 30.15
N HIS A 130 -24.27 35.71 30.04
CA HIS A 130 -23.89 37.09 29.70
C HIS A 130 -22.42 37.22 29.23
N HIS A 131 -22.07 38.40 28.73
CA HIS A 131 -20.73 38.81 28.25
C HIS A 131 -19.72 39.12 29.36
N HIS A 132 -18.43 38.90 29.08
CA HIS A 132 -17.38 39.93 28.93
C HIS A 132 -16.13 39.23 28.34
N GLU A 133 -15.75 39.50 27.08
CA GLU A 133 -14.93 40.65 26.65
C GLU A 133 -13.52 40.69 27.21
N PHE A 134 -12.55 40.37 26.34
CA PHE A 134 -11.42 41.24 26.10
C PHE A 134 -11.22 41.36 24.58
N ALA A 135 -11.16 42.57 24.06
CA ALA A 135 -11.05 42.86 22.64
C ALA A 135 -9.98 43.93 22.38
N VAL A 136 -9.12 43.67 21.39
CA VAL A 136 -8.29 44.63 20.65
C VAL A 136 -8.09 43.99 19.27
N GLY A 137 -8.26 44.65 18.12
CA GLY A 137 -8.79 45.97 17.81
C GLY A 137 -8.71 46.11 16.28
N ALA A 138 -9.73 46.67 15.63
CA ALA A 138 -9.86 46.68 14.16
C ALA A 138 -10.24 48.07 13.65
N GLU A 139 -9.88 48.40 12.41
CA GLU A 139 -10.62 49.36 11.57
C GLU A 139 -10.54 48.97 10.08
N PRO A 140 -11.69 48.98 9.36
CA PRO A 140 -11.76 49.03 7.91
C PRO A 140 -12.34 50.38 7.42
N VAL A 141 -12.05 50.80 6.19
CA VAL A 141 -12.57 52.06 5.61
C VAL A 141 -13.51 51.82 4.43
N ASP A 142 -14.78 52.16 4.67
CA ASP A 142 -15.85 52.70 3.83
C ASP A 142 -16.14 52.31 2.37
N ARG A 143 -17.43 52.46 2.07
CA ARG A 143 -18.14 52.17 0.82
C ARG A 143 -19.04 53.36 0.47
N VAL A 144 -19.04 53.83 -0.78
CA VAL A 144 -19.93 54.92 -1.25
C VAL A 144 -20.82 54.41 -2.40
N ASP A 145 -22.02 55.00 -2.55
CA ASP A 145 -23.20 54.36 -3.14
C ASP A 145 -23.83 55.15 -4.33
N ARG A 146 -24.44 54.42 -5.29
CA ARG A 146 -25.45 54.80 -6.34
C ARG A 146 -25.22 55.93 -7.38
N ARG A 147 -25.45 55.57 -8.65
CA ARG A 147 -26.61 55.90 -9.56
C ARG A 147 -26.29 55.37 -10.99
N CYS A 148 -27.09 54.52 -11.64
CA CYS A 148 -28.42 54.66 -12.29
C CYS A 148 -28.40 55.18 -13.75
N GLU A 149 -29.22 54.54 -14.60
CA GLU A 149 -29.50 54.79 -16.04
C GLU A 149 -28.41 54.40 -17.06
N GLY A 150 -28.71 53.82 -18.25
CA GLY A 150 -29.97 53.25 -18.76
C GLY A 150 -30.30 53.58 -20.22
N ARG A 151 -29.96 52.67 -21.16
CA ARG A 151 -30.48 52.43 -22.56
C ARG A 151 -29.35 51.96 -23.51
N ASP A 152 -29.58 51.40 -24.70
CA ASP A 152 -30.53 50.36 -25.21
C ASP A 152 -30.20 50.12 -26.72
N ARG A 153 -30.67 49.01 -27.32
CA ARG A 153 -30.67 48.68 -28.79
C ARG A 153 -29.30 48.34 -29.43
N GLN A 154 -29.09 47.17 -30.06
CA GLN A 154 -29.76 46.46 -31.19
C GLN A 154 -29.20 46.81 -32.58
N HIS A 155 -28.43 45.89 -33.17
CA HIS A 155 -28.63 45.18 -34.46
C HIS A 155 -27.38 44.30 -34.70
N GLN A 156 -27.48 43.02 -35.12
CA GLN A 156 -27.78 42.55 -36.48
C GLN A 156 -26.88 43.19 -37.56
N ALA A 157 -26.29 42.46 -38.50
CA ALA A 157 -26.17 41.01 -38.71
C ALA A 157 -25.13 40.77 -39.84
N ASP A 158 -24.64 39.53 -39.96
CA ASP A 158 -24.09 38.94 -41.22
C ASP A 158 -22.86 39.69 -41.84
N ASP A 159 -22.06 39.17 -42.78
CA ASP A 159 -21.94 37.82 -43.33
C ASP A 159 -20.52 37.61 -43.91
N VAL A 160 -19.97 36.39 -43.73
CA VAL A 160 -19.46 35.51 -44.81
C VAL A 160 -18.17 35.79 -45.64
N ARG A 161 -17.45 34.68 -45.87
CA ARG A 161 -16.42 34.36 -46.90
C ARG A 161 -15.04 35.04 -46.78
N GLN A 162 -13.92 34.44 -47.18
CA GLN A 162 -13.40 33.08 -47.51
C GLN A 162 -12.15 33.33 -48.38
N GLY A 163 -11.26 32.36 -48.54
CA GLY A 163 -10.10 32.43 -49.44
C GLY A 163 -8.82 32.85 -48.69
N GLU A 164 -8.01 31.93 -48.16
CA GLU A 164 -7.16 30.90 -48.81
C GLU A 164 -5.87 31.43 -49.45
N GLY A 165 -4.76 30.73 -49.15
CA GLY A 165 -3.62 30.56 -50.06
C GLY A 165 -2.47 31.57 -49.93
N GLY A 166 -1.29 31.09 -49.53
CA GLY A 166 -0.06 31.89 -49.54
C GLY A 166 1.10 31.27 -48.77
N GLU A 167 1.70 30.20 -49.30
CA GLU A 167 2.98 29.67 -48.80
C GLU A 167 4.16 30.57 -49.24
N LEU A 168 5.22 30.65 -48.41
CA LEU A 168 6.63 30.34 -48.75
C LEU A 168 7.67 31.14 -47.93
N GLU A 169 8.53 30.37 -47.26
CA GLU A 169 9.99 30.50 -47.11
C GLU A 169 10.69 31.63 -46.32
N HIS A 170 11.83 31.19 -45.77
CA HIS A 170 12.75 31.83 -44.83
C HIS A 170 13.52 33.06 -45.32
N HIS A 171 13.90 33.94 -44.37
CA HIS A 171 15.32 34.16 -44.04
C HIS A 171 15.52 34.87 -42.68
N PRO A 172 16.73 34.85 -42.06
CA PRO A 172 16.95 35.21 -40.65
C PRO A 172 17.63 36.58 -40.41
N GLY A 173 17.63 37.00 -39.14
CA GLY A 173 18.45 38.07 -38.56
C GLY A 173 17.92 38.43 -37.16
N GLY A 174 18.71 38.65 -36.11
CA GLY A 174 20.16 38.87 -36.02
C GLY A 174 20.46 40.32 -35.67
N LEU A 175 20.48 40.66 -34.37
CA LEU A 175 20.75 42.02 -33.88
C LEU A 175 21.46 42.00 -32.52
N ALA A 176 22.60 42.68 -32.46
CA ALA A 176 23.39 43.00 -31.27
C ALA A 176 24.13 44.32 -31.53
N ILE A 177 24.32 45.16 -30.50
CA ILE A 177 25.21 46.34 -30.34
C ILE A 177 24.70 47.07 -29.06
N ARG A 178 25.45 47.71 -28.15
CA ARG A 178 26.83 47.66 -27.64
C ARG A 178 26.96 48.76 -26.55
N ASP A 179 28.00 48.69 -25.72
CA ASP A 179 28.33 49.51 -24.54
C ASP A 179 28.43 51.04 -24.69
N GLN A 180 28.39 51.76 -23.55
CA GLN A 180 29.31 52.89 -23.27
C GLN A 180 29.60 53.10 -21.76
N LEU A 181 30.74 53.75 -21.49
CA LEU A 181 31.47 53.90 -20.19
C LEU A 181 31.47 55.37 -19.69
N VAL A 182 32.16 55.62 -18.54
CA VAL A 182 32.63 56.90 -17.88
C VAL A 182 32.07 57.03 -16.44
N GLU A 183 32.81 57.37 -15.35
CA GLU A 183 34.16 57.95 -15.11
C GLU A 183 34.80 57.49 -13.75
N GLN A 184 36.03 57.92 -13.43
CA GLN A 184 36.74 57.66 -12.14
C GLN A 184 36.94 58.94 -11.30
N GLN A 185 37.26 58.84 -9.98
CA GLN A 185 38.35 59.62 -9.31
C GLN A 185 38.68 59.22 -7.84
N HIS A 186 39.94 58.84 -7.59
CA HIS A 186 40.88 59.11 -6.46
C HIS A 186 40.55 58.98 -4.93
N GLY A 187 41.18 57.99 -4.28
CA GLY A 187 42.13 58.10 -3.12
C GLY A 187 41.67 58.53 -1.70
N PRO A 188 42.47 58.32 -0.62
CA PRO A 188 43.87 57.84 -0.54
C PRO A 188 44.11 56.56 0.34
N VAL A 189 45.39 56.18 0.54
CA VAL A 189 45.87 54.92 1.16
C VAL A 189 46.82 55.21 2.36
N HIS A 190 47.10 54.15 3.17
CA HIS A 190 48.38 53.77 3.84
C HIS A 190 48.53 53.98 5.38
N PRO A 191 49.51 53.31 6.09
CA PRO A 191 50.50 52.28 5.67
C PRO A 191 50.84 51.09 6.64
N ILE A 192 51.70 50.16 6.14
CA ILE A 192 52.62 49.18 6.80
C ILE A 192 52.06 48.11 7.78
N ASP A 193 52.72 46.96 8.03
CA ASP A 193 53.94 46.29 7.49
C ASP A 193 53.65 44.76 7.27
N ARG A 194 54.35 43.97 6.44
CA ARG A 194 55.68 43.28 6.50
C ARG A 194 55.92 42.27 7.63
N ASP A 195 56.06 41.00 7.25
CA ASP A 195 57.36 40.30 7.31
C ASP A 195 57.48 39.22 6.22
N GLN A 196 58.71 38.85 5.86
CA GLN A 196 59.06 37.85 4.84
C GLN A 196 59.80 36.67 5.48
N ASP A 197 59.79 35.50 4.84
CA ASP A 197 61.05 34.75 4.65
C ASP A 197 60.97 33.83 3.42
N GLN A 198 62.14 33.46 2.87
CA GLN A 198 62.34 32.98 1.49
C GLN A 198 62.93 31.54 1.38
N CYS A 199 63.24 31.16 0.12
CA CYS A 199 63.99 30.01 -0.40
C CYS A 199 63.11 28.75 -0.68
N GLU A 200 63.04 28.20 -1.91
CA GLU A 200 64.11 27.80 -2.86
C GLU A 200 65.03 26.74 -2.22
N GLU A 201 65.44 25.62 -2.83
CA GLU A 201 65.50 25.13 -4.23
C GLU A 201 65.56 23.58 -4.13
N SER A 202 65.13 22.74 -5.08
CA SER A 202 65.94 22.31 -6.25
C SER A 202 65.38 21.01 -6.86
N GLU A 203 65.72 20.73 -8.11
CA GLU A 203 65.32 19.53 -8.88
C GLU A 203 66.33 18.35 -8.76
N GLN A 204 65.91 17.14 -9.16
CA GLN A 204 66.59 16.21 -10.12
C GLN A 204 66.68 14.69 -9.75
N ARG A 205 65.95 13.88 -10.55
CA ARG A 205 66.38 12.67 -11.31
C ARG A 205 67.21 11.54 -10.65
N HIS A 206 66.63 10.33 -10.60
CA HIS A 206 67.00 9.05 -11.30
C HIS A 206 66.00 7.96 -10.84
N GLN A 207 65.36 7.06 -11.62
CA GLN A 207 65.62 6.26 -12.83
C GLN A 207 66.44 4.95 -12.65
N LEU A 208 65.95 3.85 -13.28
CA LEU A 208 66.41 2.43 -13.24
C LEU A 208 66.10 1.70 -11.90
N GLY A 209 65.83 0.39 -11.77
CA GLY A 209 65.68 -0.77 -12.69
C GLY A 209 65.64 -2.07 -11.83
N GLN A 210 65.23 -3.28 -12.28
CA GLN A 210 64.75 -3.81 -13.57
C GLN A 210 63.76 -5.00 -13.38
N GLN A 211 63.43 -5.70 -14.46
CA GLN A 211 62.58 -6.90 -14.67
C GLN A 211 62.78 -8.13 -13.74
N ILE A 212 61.70 -8.89 -13.51
CA ILE A 212 61.68 -10.38 -13.64
C ILE A 212 60.36 -10.81 -14.31
N SER A 213 60.42 -11.75 -15.25
CA SER A 213 59.26 -12.36 -15.92
C SER A 213 59.03 -13.81 -15.48
N VAL A 214 57.77 -14.26 -15.34
CA VAL A 214 57.38 -15.67 -15.51
C VAL A 214 56.06 -15.77 -16.29
N GLN A 215 55.91 -16.86 -17.04
CA GLN A 215 55.00 -17.07 -18.17
C GLN A 215 53.58 -17.56 -17.80
N SER A 216 52.64 -17.35 -18.73
CA SER A 216 51.53 -18.27 -19.10
C SER A 216 50.43 -18.53 -18.04
N ARG A 217 49.14 -18.29 -18.32
CA ARG A 217 48.35 -18.88 -19.42
C ARG A 217 47.18 -17.98 -19.83
N HIS A 218 46.82 -17.98 -21.11
CA HIS A 218 45.51 -17.49 -21.56
C HIS A 218 44.42 -18.49 -21.22
N ALA A 219 43.32 -18.01 -20.63
CA ALA A 219 42.04 -18.70 -20.56
C ALA A 219 40.95 -17.69 -20.91
N HIS A 220 40.16 -17.97 -21.95
CA HIS A 220 39.06 -17.10 -22.36
C HIS A 220 37.98 -17.02 -21.25
N PRO A 221 37.36 -15.85 -21.00
CA PRO A 221 36.12 -15.81 -20.26
C PRO A 221 35.03 -16.51 -21.09
N ARG A 222 34.42 -17.56 -20.51
CA ARG A 222 33.29 -18.25 -21.14
C ARG A 222 32.08 -17.32 -21.14
N GLN A 223 31.67 -16.87 -22.32
CA GLN A 223 30.35 -16.28 -22.51
C GLN A 223 29.28 -17.33 -22.21
N PHE A 224 28.53 -17.15 -21.12
CA PHE A 224 27.26 -17.84 -20.95
C PHE A 224 26.22 -17.17 -21.85
N ARG A 225 25.86 -17.83 -22.96
CA ARG A 225 24.63 -17.54 -23.70
C ARG A 225 23.54 -18.49 -23.20
N PRO A 226 22.44 -18.00 -22.61
CA PRO A 226 21.20 -18.77 -22.52
C PRO A 226 20.70 -19.05 -23.94
N VAL A 227 20.27 -20.27 -24.22
CA VAL A 227 19.62 -20.63 -25.49
C VAL A 227 18.11 -20.48 -25.29
N TYR A 228 17.51 -19.47 -25.93
CA TYR A 228 16.06 -19.30 -25.95
C TYR A 228 15.41 -20.31 -26.91
N PRO A 229 14.32 -21.00 -26.51
CA PRO A 229 13.51 -21.77 -27.46
C PRO A 229 12.66 -20.80 -28.29
N VAL A 230 12.82 -20.86 -29.62
CA VAL A 230 12.02 -20.06 -30.57
C VAL A 230 10.57 -20.55 -30.57
N GLY A 231 9.63 -19.69 -30.18
CA GLY A 231 8.20 -19.97 -30.24
C GLY A 231 7.66 -19.89 -31.66
N GLY A 232 6.86 -20.88 -32.07
CA GLY A 232 6.11 -20.85 -33.33
C GLY A 232 4.93 -19.85 -33.30
N PRO A 233 4.35 -19.53 -34.47
CA PRO A 233 3.27 -18.54 -34.57
C PRO A 233 2.02 -18.96 -33.80
N ARG A 234 1.45 -18.04 -33.02
CA ARG A 234 0.18 -18.23 -32.29
C ARG A 234 -1.01 -17.87 -33.20
N GLU A 235 -1.90 -18.82 -33.44
CA GLU A 235 -3.22 -18.54 -34.03
C GLU A 235 -4.19 -17.97 -32.98
N SER A 236 -5.15 -17.15 -33.43
CA SER A 236 -6.13 -16.46 -32.57
C SER A 236 -7.34 -17.34 -32.24
N PRO A 237 -7.74 -17.48 -30.95
CA PRO A 237 -9.00 -18.09 -30.57
C PRO A 237 -10.04 -17.03 -30.21
N ALA A 238 -10.84 -16.58 -31.18
CA ALA A 238 -12.09 -15.90 -30.89
C ALA A 238 -13.13 -16.89 -30.32
N SER A 239 -13.94 -16.42 -29.36
CA SER A 239 -15.17 -17.08 -28.86
C SER A 239 -15.04 -18.45 -28.17
N ARG A 240 -14.55 -18.48 -26.92
CA ARG A 240 -15.03 -19.44 -25.90
C ARG A 240 -15.21 -18.72 -24.56
N GLY A 241 -16.34 -18.97 -23.89
CA GLY A 241 -16.58 -18.46 -22.55
C GLY A 241 -15.74 -19.25 -21.54
N PHE A 242 -14.94 -18.54 -20.74
CA PHE A 242 -14.13 -19.15 -19.68
C PHE A 242 -14.92 -19.13 -18.36
N SER A 243 -15.18 -20.31 -17.79
CA SER A 243 -15.53 -20.47 -16.38
C SER A 243 -14.32 -21.05 -15.66
N PHE A 244 -13.77 -20.31 -14.69
CA PHE A 244 -12.71 -20.82 -13.84
C PHE A 244 -13.27 -21.87 -12.86
N SER A 245 -12.72 -23.09 -12.87
CA SER A 245 -12.87 -24.04 -11.76
C SER A 245 -11.57 -24.03 -10.96
N ALA A 246 -11.61 -23.51 -9.73
CA ALA A 246 -10.45 -23.43 -8.86
C ALA A 246 -10.09 -24.81 -8.27
N GLU A 247 -9.05 -25.47 -8.80
CA GLU A 247 -8.52 -26.70 -8.21
C GLU A 247 -7.00 -26.87 -8.48
N ALA A 248 -6.19 -25.88 -8.09
CA ALA A 248 -4.72 -25.94 -8.22
C ALA A 248 -3.95 -25.15 -7.14
N ALA A 249 -4.15 -25.47 -5.85
CA ALA A 249 -3.23 -25.05 -4.77
C ALA A 249 -3.41 -25.93 -3.52
N ARG A 250 -2.54 -26.94 -3.33
CA ARG A 250 -2.45 -27.72 -2.07
C ARG A 250 -1.00 -28.14 -1.77
N LEU A 251 -0.16 -27.17 -1.42
CA LEU A 251 1.19 -27.39 -0.88
C LEU A 251 1.56 -26.34 0.18
N THR A 252 0.81 -26.25 1.27
CA THR A 252 1.22 -25.61 2.53
C THR A 252 0.75 -26.44 3.74
N PRO A 253 1.43 -26.39 4.90
CA PRO A 253 0.98 -27.05 6.12
C PRO A 253 -0.28 -26.37 6.69
N ASP A 254 -1.00 -27.07 7.59
CA ASP A 254 -2.26 -26.65 8.23
C ASP A 254 -2.31 -25.17 8.69
N HIS A 255 -2.67 -24.27 7.78
CA HIS A 255 -2.93 -22.86 8.09
C HIS A 255 -4.43 -22.71 8.40
N PRO A 256 -4.82 -22.13 9.55
CA PRO A 256 -6.22 -22.13 10.01
C PRO A 256 -7.18 -21.22 9.21
N PHE A 257 -6.74 -20.72 8.05
CA PHE A 257 -7.51 -19.85 7.16
C PHE A 257 -7.47 -20.42 5.73
N GLU A 258 -8.44 -21.27 5.38
CA GLU A 258 -8.59 -21.83 4.02
C GLU A 258 -8.97 -20.78 2.94
N ARG A 259 -9.11 -19.50 3.31
CA ARG A 259 -9.37 -18.39 2.38
C ARG A 259 -8.07 -17.79 1.84
N THR A 260 -7.50 -18.45 0.84
CA THR A 260 -6.50 -17.92 -0.11
C THR A 260 -7.13 -17.44 -1.43
N ALA A 261 -8.45 -17.37 -1.50
CA ALA A 261 -9.17 -16.93 -2.70
C ALA A 261 -9.06 -15.41 -2.88
N MET A 262 -8.27 -14.99 -3.88
CA MET A 262 -8.22 -13.61 -4.37
C MET A 262 -9.62 -13.12 -4.77
N THR A 263 -9.88 -11.83 -4.58
CA THR A 263 -11.14 -11.22 -4.98
C THR A 263 -11.15 -10.93 -6.49
N HIS A 264 -12.35 -10.99 -7.06
CA HIS A 264 -12.58 -10.69 -8.47
C HIS A 264 -13.64 -9.58 -8.60
N PRO A 265 -13.50 -8.64 -9.57
CA PRO A 265 -14.54 -7.67 -9.87
C PRO A 265 -15.85 -8.36 -10.26
N VAL A 266 -16.98 -7.77 -9.90
CA VAL A 266 -18.30 -8.31 -10.25
C VAL A 266 -18.46 -8.38 -11.77
N ALA A 267 -18.89 -9.53 -12.27
CA ALA A 267 -19.18 -9.73 -13.69
C ALA A 267 -20.41 -8.91 -14.11
N ILE A 268 -20.25 -8.02 -15.10
CA ILE A 268 -21.32 -7.16 -15.63
C ILE A 268 -21.74 -7.70 -16.99
N ARG A 269 -22.98 -8.17 -17.10
CA ARG A 269 -23.57 -8.58 -18.38
C ARG A 269 -24.21 -7.37 -19.06
N PHE A 270 -23.82 -7.09 -20.29
CA PHE A 270 -24.52 -6.10 -21.13
C PHE A 270 -25.67 -6.75 -21.90
N SER A 271 -26.81 -6.06 -22.00
CA SER A 271 -28.00 -6.53 -22.71
C SER A 271 -28.70 -5.39 -23.44
N GLU A 272 -29.50 -5.71 -24.47
CA GLU A 272 -30.35 -4.71 -25.12
C GLU A 272 -31.44 -4.21 -24.16
N ALA A 273 -31.90 -2.98 -24.38
CA ALA A 273 -32.90 -2.35 -23.54
C ALA A 273 -34.32 -2.91 -23.76
N ASP A 274 -34.60 -4.08 -23.17
CA ASP A 274 -35.97 -4.58 -22.96
C ASP A 274 -36.60 -3.87 -21.74
N LEU A 275 -37.81 -3.34 -21.90
CA LEU A 275 -38.52 -2.57 -20.88
C LEU A 275 -39.87 -3.22 -20.48
N ASP A 276 -40.21 -4.37 -21.05
CA ASP A 276 -41.50 -5.00 -20.83
C ASP A 276 -41.56 -5.73 -19.48
N ASP A 277 -40.47 -6.43 -19.10
CA ASP A 277 -40.37 -7.19 -17.85
C ASP A 277 -40.09 -6.37 -16.59
N LEU A 278 -39.74 -5.08 -16.71
CA LEU A 278 -39.30 -4.20 -15.60
C LEU A 278 -40.22 -4.20 -14.36
N ALA A 279 -41.52 -4.44 -14.54
CA ALA A 279 -42.47 -4.51 -13.43
C ALA A 279 -42.26 -5.75 -12.53
N ALA A 280 -41.77 -6.84 -13.10
CA ALA A 280 -41.56 -8.13 -12.44
C ALA A 280 -40.12 -8.39 -12.00
N ARG A 281 -39.16 -7.54 -12.41
CA ARG A 281 -37.74 -7.62 -12.00
C ARG A 281 -37.60 -7.51 -10.48
N PRO A 282 -37.10 -8.56 -9.79
CA PRO A 282 -36.78 -8.51 -8.37
C PRO A 282 -35.43 -7.79 -8.15
N GLY A 283 -34.94 -7.78 -6.91
CA GLY A 283 -33.65 -7.17 -6.59
C GLY A 283 -33.68 -5.65 -6.75
N ARG A 284 -32.63 -5.06 -7.33
CA ARG A 284 -32.39 -3.61 -7.37
C ARG A 284 -32.41 -3.10 -8.81
N ILE A 285 -32.99 -1.92 -9.03
CA ILE A 285 -32.96 -1.23 -10.33
C ILE A 285 -32.24 0.12 -10.16
N ALA A 286 -31.17 0.36 -10.92
CA ALA A 286 -30.50 1.65 -10.98
C ALA A 286 -30.80 2.35 -12.31
N LEU A 287 -31.52 3.47 -12.26
CA LEU A 287 -31.87 4.29 -13.41
C LEU A 287 -30.89 5.46 -13.55
N VAL A 288 -30.18 5.53 -14.68
CA VAL A 288 -29.33 6.69 -15.01
C VAL A 288 -30.21 7.81 -15.56
N VAL A 289 -30.30 8.92 -14.84
CA VAL A 289 -31.15 10.07 -15.18
C VAL A 289 -30.29 11.29 -15.53
N ALA A 290 -30.44 11.77 -16.76
CA ALA A 290 -29.81 13.00 -17.23
C ALA A 290 -30.63 14.24 -16.82
N PRO A 291 -30.10 15.14 -15.96
CA PRO A 291 -30.79 16.37 -15.57
C PRO A 291 -31.06 17.27 -16.77
N GLY A 292 -32.23 17.91 -16.80
CA GLY A 292 -32.64 18.82 -17.89
C GLY A 292 -32.92 18.16 -19.24
N ALA A 293 -32.70 16.85 -19.39
CA ALA A 293 -33.10 16.10 -20.58
C ALA A 293 -34.56 15.63 -20.47
N GLY A 294 -35.19 15.39 -21.62
CA GLY A 294 -36.46 14.66 -21.66
C GLY A 294 -36.31 13.25 -21.09
N ARG A 295 -37.34 12.74 -20.41
CA ARG A 295 -37.32 11.40 -19.81
C ARG A 295 -37.06 10.34 -20.87
N SER A 296 -36.09 9.47 -20.59
CA SER A 296 -35.75 8.33 -21.45
C SER A 296 -36.91 7.32 -21.57
N PRO A 297 -36.87 6.39 -22.55
CA PRO A 297 -37.81 5.26 -22.60
C PRO A 297 -37.96 4.53 -21.27
N ALA A 298 -36.87 4.13 -20.61
CA ALA A 298 -36.91 3.46 -19.30
C ALA A 298 -37.53 4.36 -18.22
N ALA A 299 -37.12 5.63 -18.12
CA ALA A 299 -37.69 6.57 -17.17
C ALA A 299 -39.20 6.81 -17.37
N ARG A 300 -39.71 6.77 -18.62
CA ARG A 300 -41.14 6.86 -18.92
C ARG A 300 -41.90 5.57 -18.58
N ARG A 301 -41.28 4.39 -18.76
CA ARG A 301 -41.86 3.11 -18.33
C ARG A 301 -41.98 3.05 -16.81
N ILE A 302 -40.91 3.39 -16.09
CA ILE A 302 -40.87 3.43 -14.62
C ILE A 302 -41.82 4.48 -14.04
N GLU A 303 -41.95 5.67 -14.66
CA GLU A 303 -42.94 6.68 -14.22
C GLU A 303 -44.37 6.13 -14.19
N ARG A 304 -44.75 5.41 -15.26
CA ARG A 304 -46.08 4.80 -15.42
C ARG A 304 -46.30 3.66 -14.44
N LEU A 305 -45.30 2.80 -14.24
CA LEU A 305 -45.36 1.70 -13.27
C LEU A 305 -45.47 2.22 -11.83
N THR A 306 -44.64 3.21 -11.48
CA THR A 306 -44.59 3.83 -10.13
C THR A 306 -45.68 4.89 -9.88
N ARG A 307 -46.68 5.02 -10.77
CA ARG A 307 -47.81 5.95 -10.66
C ARG A 307 -47.37 7.38 -10.31
N GLY A 308 -46.33 7.87 -10.99
CA GLY A 308 -45.78 9.21 -10.82
C GLY A 308 -44.86 9.42 -9.61
N ALA A 309 -44.47 8.37 -8.88
CA ALA A 309 -43.53 8.51 -7.75
C ALA A 309 -42.13 8.95 -8.19
N LEU A 310 -41.62 8.38 -9.29
CA LEU A 310 -40.37 8.82 -9.92
C LEU A 310 -40.40 10.33 -10.25
N GLY A 311 -41.48 10.82 -10.84
CA GLY A 311 -41.65 12.24 -11.19
C GLY A 311 -41.62 13.17 -9.99
N ARG A 312 -42.24 12.78 -8.87
CA ARG A 312 -42.15 13.53 -7.61
C ARG A 312 -40.74 13.52 -7.02
N ALA A 313 -40.02 12.40 -7.13
CA ALA A 313 -38.63 12.31 -6.68
C ALA A 313 -37.71 13.23 -7.50
N LEU A 314 -37.82 13.20 -8.84
CA LEU A 314 -37.05 14.04 -9.76
C LEU A 314 -37.42 15.54 -9.71
N ALA A 315 -38.54 15.89 -9.10
CA ALA A 315 -38.97 17.28 -8.85
C ALA A 315 -38.79 17.68 -7.37
N SER A 316 -38.07 16.89 -6.57
CA SER A 316 -37.82 17.17 -5.16
C SER A 316 -36.55 18.00 -4.94
N GLU A 317 -36.56 18.81 -3.89
CA GLU A 317 -35.38 19.57 -3.45
C GLU A 317 -34.16 18.67 -3.17
N ALA A 318 -34.40 17.42 -2.74
CA ALA A 318 -33.35 16.42 -2.54
C ALA A 318 -32.66 16.03 -3.86
N TRP A 319 -33.43 15.87 -4.94
CA TRP A 319 -32.88 15.63 -6.27
C TRP A 319 -32.11 16.83 -6.82
N ASP A 320 -32.63 18.05 -6.61
CA ASP A 320 -31.95 19.27 -7.08
C ASP A 320 -30.60 19.47 -6.37
N LYS A 321 -30.54 19.23 -5.06
CA LYS A 321 -29.31 19.32 -4.24
C LYS A 321 -28.28 18.21 -4.48
N LEU A 322 -28.72 17.04 -4.96
CA LEU A 322 -27.84 15.89 -5.25
C LEU A 322 -26.72 16.30 -6.24
N ALA A 323 -25.46 15.95 -5.99
CA ALA A 323 -24.39 16.34 -6.90
C ALA A 323 -24.34 15.44 -8.16
N ALA A 324 -23.58 15.86 -9.17
CA ALA A 324 -23.34 15.01 -10.34
C ALA A 324 -22.56 13.75 -9.94
N GLY A 325 -23.00 12.61 -10.48
CA GLY A 325 -22.47 11.28 -10.16
C GLY A 325 -22.96 10.69 -8.83
N GLU A 326 -23.90 11.34 -8.13
CA GLU A 326 -24.52 10.78 -6.93
C GLU A 326 -25.89 10.20 -7.22
N SER A 327 -26.47 9.52 -6.22
CA SER A 327 -27.77 8.85 -6.34
C SER A 327 -28.65 9.07 -5.11
N MET A 328 -29.96 9.06 -5.32
CA MET A 328 -30.95 8.87 -4.26
C MET A 328 -31.74 7.58 -4.49
N GLU A 329 -32.47 7.09 -3.49
CA GLU A 329 -33.18 5.81 -3.55
C GLU A 329 -34.68 5.96 -3.25
N LEU A 330 -35.51 5.19 -3.96
CA LEU A 330 -36.89 4.92 -3.63
C LEU A 330 -37.00 3.44 -3.23
N ALA A 331 -37.16 3.16 -1.94
CA ALA A 331 -37.34 1.81 -1.41
C ALA A 331 -38.76 1.28 -1.70
N TRP A 332 -38.86 -0.02 -2.03
CA TRP A 332 -40.08 -0.76 -2.33
C TRP A 332 -41.12 0.02 -3.20
N PRO A 333 -40.71 0.55 -4.37
CA PRO A 333 -41.52 1.44 -5.17
C PRO A 333 -42.75 0.70 -5.75
N SER A 334 -43.95 1.12 -5.32
CA SER A 334 -45.20 0.47 -5.71
C SER A 334 -45.37 0.34 -7.22
N GLY A 335 -45.61 -0.88 -7.71
CA GLY A 335 -45.74 -1.18 -9.14
C GLY A 335 -44.48 -1.72 -9.81
N LEU A 336 -43.38 -1.86 -9.06
CA LEU A 336 -42.21 -2.68 -9.39
C LEU A 336 -42.05 -3.77 -8.33
N ALA A 337 -41.48 -4.92 -8.70
CA ALA A 337 -41.13 -6.00 -7.78
C ALA A 337 -39.77 -5.81 -7.08
N CYS A 338 -38.99 -4.81 -7.48
CA CYS A 338 -37.66 -4.52 -6.94
C CYS A 338 -37.71 -3.98 -5.49
N GLU A 339 -36.73 -4.33 -4.67
CA GLU A 339 -36.55 -3.81 -3.30
C GLU A 339 -36.22 -2.31 -3.29
N ALA A 340 -35.56 -1.83 -4.35
CA ALA A 340 -35.09 -0.46 -4.47
C ALA A 340 -35.01 0.00 -5.94
N LEU A 341 -35.43 1.24 -6.17
CA LEU A 341 -35.16 2.00 -7.39
C LEU A 341 -34.18 3.14 -7.05
N GLN A 342 -32.93 2.97 -7.45
CA GLN A 342 -31.86 3.95 -7.31
C GLN A 342 -31.89 4.91 -8.51
N LEU A 343 -31.91 6.22 -8.25
CA LEU A 343 -31.93 7.28 -9.25
C LEU A 343 -30.55 7.94 -9.29
N VAL A 344 -29.81 7.78 -10.38
CA VAL A 344 -28.41 8.22 -10.49
C VAL A 344 -28.32 9.47 -11.36
N LYS A 345 -27.79 10.57 -10.82
CA LYS A 345 -27.78 11.89 -11.45
C LYS A 345 -26.56 12.07 -12.34
N LEU A 346 -26.71 11.81 -13.65
CA LEU A 346 -25.60 11.86 -14.60
C LEU A 346 -26.01 12.48 -15.94
N ALA A 347 -25.45 13.65 -16.26
CA ALA A 347 -25.70 14.33 -17.53
C ALA A 347 -25.03 13.61 -18.71
N ARG A 348 -25.67 13.63 -19.89
CA ARG A 348 -25.18 12.95 -21.12
C ARG A 348 -23.76 13.32 -21.56
N ARG A 349 -23.27 14.50 -21.18
CA ARG A 349 -21.92 15.01 -21.49
C ARG A 349 -21.01 15.07 -20.25
N ALA A 350 -21.28 14.22 -19.25
CA ALA A 350 -20.48 14.16 -18.03
C ALA A 350 -19.00 13.79 -18.34
N PRO A 351 -18.03 14.36 -17.61
CA PRO A 351 -16.65 13.91 -17.60
C PRO A 351 -16.53 12.43 -17.20
N VAL A 352 -15.44 11.78 -17.62
CA VAL A 352 -15.14 10.36 -17.31
C VAL A 352 -15.18 10.11 -15.79
N ALA A 353 -14.46 10.91 -15.00
CA ALA A 353 -14.47 10.81 -13.54
C ALA A 353 -15.89 10.90 -12.92
N THR A 354 -16.79 11.71 -13.49
CA THR A 354 -18.17 11.82 -13.02
C THR A 354 -19.02 10.61 -13.42
N ALA A 355 -18.77 9.98 -14.58
CA ALA A 355 -19.39 8.73 -14.98
C ALA A 355 -18.90 7.55 -14.12
N ARG A 356 -17.60 7.49 -13.80
CA ARG A 356 -17.06 6.52 -12.83
C ARG A 356 -17.62 6.75 -11.42
N LYS A 357 -17.80 8.01 -10.98
CA LYS A 357 -18.48 8.35 -9.71
C LYS A 357 -19.93 7.84 -9.70
N ALA A 358 -20.68 8.00 -10.80
CA ALA A 358 -22.03 7.44 -10.95
C ALA A 358 -22.03 5.92 -10.85
N GLY A 359 -21.07 5.24 -11.51
CA GLY A 359 -20.82 3.82 -11.34
C GLY A 359 -20.60 3.43 -9.88
N ALA A 360 -19.73 4.15 -9.17
CA ALA A 360 -19.45 3.90 -7.77
C ALA A 360 -20.65 4.18 -6.84
N ALA A 361 -21.51 5.15 -7.15
CA ALA A 361 -22.77 5.32 -6.41
C ALA A 361 -23.66 4.06 -6.51
N ILE A 362 -23.69 3.41 -7.69
CA ILE A 362 -24.38 2.14 -7.91
C ILE A 362 -23.67 1.00 -7.17
N GLY A 363 -22.35 0.83 -7.37
CA GLY A 363 -21.56 -0.25 -6.77
C GLY A 363 -21.53 -0.22 -5.23
N ARG A 364 -21.59 0.97 -4.62
CA ARG A 364 -21.75 1.14 -3.16
C ARG A 364 -23.05 0.51 -2.65
N ALA A 365 -24.10 0.52 -3.45
CA ALA A 365 -25.42 -0.01 -3.10
C ALA A 365 -25.59 -1.51 -3.46
N LEU A 366 -24.55 -2.17 -3.97
CA LEU A 366 -24.62 -3.58 -4.38
C LEU A 366 -24.64 -4.51 -3.15
N SER A 367 -25.66 -5.36 -3.10
CA SER A 367 -25.93 -6.32 -2.02
C SER A 367 -25.86 -7.76 -2.57
N GLY A 368 -26.42 -8.74 -1.86
CA GLY A 368 -26.65 -10.08 -2.39
C GLY A 368 -27.87 -10.19 -3.32
N ALA A 369 -28.60 -9.10 -3.53
CA ALA A 369 -29.69 -9.03 -4.50
C ALA A 369 -29.17 -8.63 -5.88
N ASP A 370 -29.73 -9.22 -6.94
CA ASP A 370 -29.40 -8.89 -8.32
C ASP A 370 -29.66 -7.40 -8.62
N LEU A 371 -28.88 -6.84 -9.55
CA LEU A 371 -28.92 -5.45 -9.93
C LEU A 371 -29.09 -5.29 -11.45
N LEU A 372 -30.15 -4.57 -11.84
CA LEU A 372 -30.36 -4.10 -13.20
C LEU A 372 -30.01 -2.62 -13.32
N VAL A 373 -29.03 -2.28 -14.15
CA VAL A 373 -28.63 -0.89 -14.45
C VAL A 373 -29.20 -0.47 -15.81
N LEU A 374 -30.01 0.58 -15.80
CA LEU A 374 -30.66 1.16 -16.97
C LEU A 374 -29.85 2.38 -17.44
N ALA A 375 -28.83 2.10 -18.27
CA ALA A 375 -27.95 3.12 -18.86
C ALA A 375 -28.38 3.53 -20.28
N GLU A 376 -29.15 2.68 -20.97
CA GLU A 376 -29.73 2.92 -22.30
C GLU A 376 -28.68 3.44 -23.30
N ASN A 377 -28.82 4.67 -23.79
CA ASN A 377 -27.89 5.28 -24.76
C ASN A 377 -26.94 6.31 -24.12
N HIS A 378 -26.55 6.12 -22.85
CA HIS A 378 -25.57 6.98 -22.19
C HIS A 378 -24.17 6.75 -22.78
N PRO A 379 -23.47 7.78 -23.30
CA PRO A 379 -22.22 7.62 -24.05
C PRO A 379 -20.97 7.35 -23.17
N ARG A 380 -21.19 6.92 -21.92
CA ARG A 380 -20.16 6.57 -20.92
C ARG A 380 -20.56 5.30 -20.16
N ALA A 381 -21.28 4.39 -20.82
CA ALA A 381 -21.78 3.17 -20.17
C ALA A 381 -20.63 2.28 -19.65
N ALA A 382 -19.53 2.16 -20.40
CA ALA A 382 -18.33 1.44 -19.96
C ALA A 382 -17.70 2.07 -18.70
N GLU A 383 -17.64 3.40 -18.60
CA GLU A 383 -17.12 4.10 -17.41
C GLU A 383 -18.02 3.93 -16.17
N ILE A 384 -19.34 3.89 -16.36
CA ILE A 384 -20.31 3.57 -15.29
C ILE A 384 -20.10 2.13 -14.83
N ALA A 385 -19.91 1.18 -15.76
CA ALA A 385 -19.64 -0.21 -15.44
C ALA A 385 -18.30 -0.36 -14.68
N PHE A 386 -17.24 0.31 -15.12
CA PHE A 386 -15.94 0.31 -14.45
C PHE A 386 -16.01 0.89 -13.03
N GLY A 387 -16.64 2.05 -12.85
CA GLY A 387 -16.82 2.66 -11.53
C GLY A 387 -17.67 1.80 -10.57
N LEU A 388 -18.65 1.06 -11.10
CA LEU A 388 -19.45 0.09 -10.35
C LEU A 388 -18.57 -1.08 -9.89
N ALA A 389 -17.85 -1.70 -10.83
CA ALA A 389 -16.98 -2.84 -10.56
C ALA A 389 -15.88 -2.49 -9.53
N LEU A 390 -15.18 -1.37 -9.69
CA LEU A 390 -14.17 -0.92 -8.74
C LEU A 390 -14.72 -0.72 -7.33
N ARG A 391 -15.96 -0.23 -7.21
CA ARG A 391 -16.59 0.03 -5.93
C ARG A 391 -17.12 -1.23 -5.24
N ALA A 392 -17.50 -2.23 -6.03
CA ALA A 392 -17.98 -3.53 -5.56
C ALA A 392 -16.83 -4.44 -5.05
N TYR A 393 -16.02 -3.92 -4.12
CA TYR A 393 -14.92 -4.61 -3.48
C TYR A 393 -15.27 -4.95 -2.02
N ARG A 394 -14.93 -6.17 -1.58
CA ARG A 394 -15.06 -6.62 -0.19
C ARG A 394 -13.92 -7.59 0.12
N PHE A 395 -13.20 -7.30 1.19
CA PHE A 395 -12.16 -8.15 1.75
C PHE A 395 -12.35 -8.18 3.27
N ASP A 396 -12.52 -9.37 3.85
CA ASP A 396 -12.53 -9.55 5.30
C ASP A 396 -12.29 -11.02 5.72
N TYR A 397 -11.58 -11.18 6.84
CA TYR A 397 -11.31 -12.46 7.52
C TYR A 397 -12.37 -12.83 8.57
N ARG A 398 -13.64 -12.50 8.32
CA ARG A 398 -14.73 -12.78 9.26
C ARG A 398 -15.13 -14.26 9.19
N SER A 399 -15.45 -14.84 10.36
CA SER A 399 -16.00 -16.20 10.46
C SER A 399 -17.42 -16.33 9.89
N GLU A 400 -18.17 -15.24 9.86
CA GLU A 400 -19.47 -15.18 9.18
C GLU A 400 -19.23 -14.87 7.70
N GLU A 401 -19.47 -15.85 6.83
CA GLU A 401 -19.37 -15.65 5.38
C GLU A 401 -20.43 -14.64 4.91
N ARG A 402 -19.97 -13.55 4.31
CA ARG A 402 -20.85 -12.56 3.69
C ARG A 402 -21.35 -13.12 2.37
N ALA A 403 -22.66 -13.02 2.14
CA ALA A 403 -23.24 -13.42 0.86
C ALA A 403 -22.52 -12.74 -0.31
N PRO A 404 -22.26 -13.48 -1.42
CA PRO A 404 -21.68 -12.90 -2.62
C PRO A 404 -22.54 -11.77 -3.16
N PHE A 405 -21.98 -10.94 -4.03
CA PHE A 405 -22.77 -9.94 -4.74
C PHE A 405 -23.79 -10.61 -5.68
N GLY A 406 -24.98 -10.03 -5.80
CA GLY A 406 -25.97 -10.44 -6.78
C GLY A 406 -25.48 -10.20 -8.21
N ALA A 407 -26.13 -10.83 -9.20
CA ALA A 407 -25.77 -10.68 -10.60
C ALA A 407 -26.00 -9.24 -11.08
N VAL A 408 -25.08 -8.71 -11.90
CA VAL A 408 -25.19 -7.35 -12.46
C VAL A 408 -25.49 -7.42 -13.95
N GLU A 409 -26.64 -6.88 -14.35
CA GLU A 409 -27.03 -6.67 -15.75
C GLU A 409 -27.06 -5.17 -16.04
N MET A 410 -26.48 -4.73 -17.16
CA MET A 410 -26.55 -3.35 -17.64
C MET A 410 -27.21 -3.28 -19.01
N MET A 411 -28.45 -2.79 -19.04
CA MET A 411 -29.20 -2.54 -20.27
C MET A 411 -28.67 -1.29 -20.97
N VAL A 412 -28.24 -1.47 -22.21
CA VAL A 412 -27.66 -0.45 -23.09
C VAL A 412 -28.20 -0.57 -24.51
N ALA A 413 -28.06 0.50 -25.29
CA ALA A 413 -28.55 0.56 -26.67
C ALA A 413 -27.66 -0.19 -27.69
N LYS A 414 -26.44 -0.60 -27.30
CA LYS A 414 -25.47 -1.32 -28.14
C LYS A 414 -24.58 -2.22 -27.26
N PRO A 415 -25.07 -3.41 -26.83
CA PRO A 415 -24.39 -4.23 -25.82
C PRO A 415 -22.97 -4.63 -26.19
N GLU A 416 -22.75 -5.05 -27.42
CA GLU A 416 -21.47 -5.55 -27.93
C GLU A 416 -20.43 -4.43 -28.00
N ALA A 417 -20.86 -3.23 -28.41
CA ALA A 417 -19.99 -2.06 -28.48
C ALA A 417 -19.56 -1.58 -27.08
N VAL A 418 -20.49 -1.57 -26.12
CA VAL A 418 -20.17 -1.21 -24.73
C VAL A 418 -19.32 -2.29 -24.07
N ALA A 419 -19.56 -3.57 -24.35
CA ALA A 419 -18.74 -4.68 -23.87
C ALA A 419 -17.30 -4.58 -24.40
N ALA A 420 -17.12 -4.24 -25.67
CA ALA A 420 -15.79 -4.01 -26.26
C ALA A 420 -15.07 -2.79 -25.62
N GLU A 421 -15.78 -1.69 -25.38
CA GLU A 421 -15.25 -0.51 -24.66
C GLU A 421 -14.92 -0.81 -23.18
N ALA A 422 -15.66 -1.73 -22.55
CA ALA A 422 -15.46 -2.14 -21.17
C ALA A 422 -14.41 -3.25 -20.97
N ALA A 423 -14.04 -4.00 -22.00
CA ALA A 423 -13.10 -5.12 -21.86
C ALA A 423 -11.71 -4.71 -21.31
N PRO A 424 -11.07 -3.61 -21.76
CA PRO A 424 -9.82 -3.13 -21.15
C PRO A 424 -10.00 -2.69 -19.69
N HIS A 425 -11.16 -2.13 -19.35
CA HIS A 425 -11.50 -1.73 -17.99
C HIS A 425 -11.69 -2.93 -17.04
N ALA A 426 -12.17 -4.08 -17.56
CA ALA A 426 -12.26 -5.32 -16.78
C ALA A 426 -10.87 -5.86 -16.39
N ALA A 427 -9.93 -5.88 -17.34
CA ALA A 427 -8.53 -6.25 -17.07
C ALA A 427 -7.86 -5.30 -16.07
N LEU A 428 -8.14 -4.00 -16.16
CA LEU A 428 -7.64 -2.99 -15.22
C LEU A 428 -8.27 -3.14 -13.82
N ALA A 429 -9.56 -3.47 -13.73
CA ALA A 429 -10.23 -3.74 -12.45
C ALA A 429 -9.66 -4.99 -11.75
N GLU A 430 -9.34 -6.05 -12.51
CA GLU A 430 -8.62 -7.24 -12.01
C GLU A 430 -7.25 -6.90 -11.42
N GLY A 431 -6.46 -6.06 -12.10
CA GLY A 431 -5.18 -5.58 -11.57
C GLY A 431 -5.33 -4.76 -10.29
N ILE A 432 -6.32 -3.87 -10.23
CA ILE A 432 -6.62 -3.06 -9.04
C ILE A 432 -7.08 -3.94 -7.87
N PHE A 433 -7.92 -4.94 -8.11
CA PHE A 433 -8.37 -5.88 -7.07
C PHE A 433 -7.18 -6.70 -6.54
N PHE A 434 -6.34 -7.22 -7.43
CA PHE A 434 -5.11 -7.92 -7.06
C PHE A 434 -4.20 -7.06 -6.16
N THR A 435 -3.96 -5.80 -6.52
CA THR A 435 -3.22 -4.84 -5.67
C THR A 435 -3.89 -4.64 -4.30
N ARG A 436 -5.22 -4.47 -4.26
CA ARG A 436 -5.95 -4.23 -3.00
C ARG A 436 -5.92 -5.45 -2.07
N ASP A 437 -6.02 -6.65 -2.61
CA ASP A 437 -5.96 -7.87 -1.83
C ASP A 437 -4.58 -8.05 -1.21
N LEU A 438 -3.51 -7.91 -2.00
CA LEU A 438 -2.15 -7.99 -1.49
C LEU A 438 -1.86 -6.96 -0.37
N VAL A 439 -2.41 -5.74 -0.45
CA VAL A 439 -2.22 -4.70 0.59
C VAL A 439 -3.11 -4.91 1.83
N ASN A 440 -4.27 -5.55 1.69
CA ASN A 440 -5.13 -5.94 2.81
C ASN A 440 -4.65 -7.22 3.52
N GLU A 441 -3.86 -8.03 2.85
CA GLU A 441 -3.45 -9.34 3.34
C GLU A 441 -2.57 -9.20 4.60
N PRO A 442 -2.92 -9.83 5.73
CA PRO A 442 -2.07 -9.77 6.93
C PRO A 442 -0.69 -10.38 6.67
N ALA A 443 0.36 -9.80 7.22
CA ALA A 443 1.73 -10.28 7.03
C ALA A 443 1.97 -11.73 7.49
N ASN A 444 1.17 -12.22 8.46
CA ASN A 444 1.20 -13.61 8.89
C ASN A 444 0.51 -14.58 7.89
N ILE A 445 0.05 -14.08 6.75
CA ILE A 445 -0.53 -14.82 5.61
C ILE A 445 0.30 -14.48 4.36
N LEU A 446 0.50 -13.20 4.05
CA LEU A 446 1.38 -12.74 2.97
C LEU A 446 2.85 -12.69 3.39
N THR A 447 3.45 -13.86 3.59
CA THR A 447 4.91 -13.98 3.75
C THR A 447 5.62 -13.68 2.44
N THR A 448 6.95 -13.56 2.46
CA THR A 448 7.74 -13.39 1.22
C THR A 448 7.60 -14.58 0.27
N ASP A 449 7.44 -15.81 0.81
CA ASP A 449 7.12 -17.02 0.04
C ASP A 449 5.72 -16.98 -0.57
N ASP A 450 4.69 -16.66 0.21
CA ASP A 450 3.31 -16.63 -0.29
C ASP A 450 3.12 -15.53 -1.36
N PHE A 451 3.71 -14.35 -1.16
CA PHE A 451 3.68 -13.29 -2.16
C PHE A 451 4.43 -13.73 -3.44
N ALA A 452 5.63 -14.32 -3.33
CA ALA A 452 6.35 -14.82 -4.50
C ALA A 452 5.56 -15.92 -5.24
N ALA A 453 4.87 -16.81 -4.53
CA ALA A 453 4.00 -17.83 -5.12
C ALA A 453 2.80 -17.23 -5.86
N ARG A 454 2.11 -16.23 -5.29
CA ARG A 454 1.01 -15.49 -5.96
C ARG A 454 1.49 -14.78 -7.22
N LEU A 455 2.73 -14.29 -7.26
CA LEU A 455 3.33 -13.69 -8.46
C LEU A 455 3.73 -14.74 -9.50
N ALA A 456 4.29 -15.88 -9.08
CA ALA A 456 4.61 -17.00 -9.97
C ALA A 456 3.37 -17.56 -10.67
N ALA A 457 2.22 -17.62 -9.99
CA ALA A 457 0.95 -18.03 -10.60
C ALA A 457 0.53 -17.15 -11.80
N MET A 458 1.05 -15.92 -11.94
CA MET A 458 0.78 -15.07 -13.10
C MET A 458 1.46 -15.56 -14.39
N GLN A 459 2.32 -16.60 -14.34
CA GLN A 459 2.78 -17.32 -15.53
C GLN A 459 1.61 -17.89 -16.36
N GLU A 460 0.48 -18.25 -15.71
CA GLU A 460 -0.74 -18.70 -16.40
C GLU A 460 -1.36 -17.61 -17.30
N LEU A 461 -1.07 -16.34 -17.02
CA LEU A 461 -1.49 -15.19 -17.83
C LEU A 461 -0.51 -14.87 -18.97
N GLY A 462 0.58 -15.65 -19.11
CA GLY A 462 1.59 -15.48 -20.15
C GLY A 462 2.77 -14.57 -19.78
N LEU A 463 2.93 -14.22 -18.50
CA LEU A 463 4.15 -13.56 -18.00
C LEU A 463 5.30 -14.58 -17.87
N ASP A 464 6.52 -14.15 -18.21
CA ASP A 464 7.73 -14.85 -17.78
C ASP A 464 8.07 -14.39 -16.35
N VAL A 465 8.16 -15.32 -15.39
CA VAL A 465 8.37 -14.98 -13.97
C VAL A 465 9.55 -15.77 -13.42
N GLN A 466 10.53 -15.05 -12.86
CA GLN A 466 11.69 -15.58 -12.17
C GLN A 466 11.66 -15.12 -10.70
N ILE A 467 11.91 -16.04 -9.79
CA ILE A 467 12.17 -15.75 -8.37
C ILE A 467 13.69 -15.91 -8.16
N LEU A 468 14.30 -14.94 -7.51
CA LEU A 468 15.69 -14.95 -7.06
C LEU A 468 15.71 -15.18 -5.55
N GLU A 469 16.29 -16.31 -5.13
CA GLU A 469 16.43 -16.70 -3.72
C GLU A 469 17.70 -16.12 -3.07
N GLU A 470 17.79 -16.12 -1.74
CA GLU A 470 18.87 -15.43 -1.00
C GLU A 470 20.30 -15.79 -1.46
N GLU A 471 20.55 -17.03 -1.88
CA GLU A 471 21.85 -17.45 -2.43
C GLU A 471 22.19 -16.73 -3.74
N GLU A 472 21.20 -16.56 -4.62
CA GLU A 472 21.34 -15.83 -5.89
C GLU A 472 21.49 -14.32 -5.64
N LEU A 473 20.69 -13.75 -4.73
CA LEU A 473 20.81 -12.37 -4.29
C LEU A 473 22.21 -12.08 -3.71
N ALA A 474 22.73 -13.02 -2.92
CA ALA A 474 24.06 -12.94 -2.32
C ALA A 474 25.18 -13.05 -3.36
N ALA A 475 25.01 -13.90 -4.39
CA ALA A 475 25.93 -14.04 -5.51
C ALA A 475 25.92 -12.82 -6.45
N LEU A 476 24.75 -12.21 -6.68
CA LEU A 476 24.59 -10.94 -7.41
C LEU A 476 25.15 -9.75 -6.62
N GLY A 477 25.32 -9.89 -5.31
CA GLY A 477 25.89 -8.86 -4.43
C GLY A 477 24.86 -7.91 -3.80
N MET A 478 23.58 -8.29 -3.75
CA MET A 478 22.48 -7.49 -3.19
C MET A 478 22.50 -7.42 -1.65
N ARG A 479 23.60 -6.91 -1.06
CA ARG A 479 23.77 -6.88 0.41
C ARG A 479 23.06 -5.71 1.08
N ALA A 480 22.54 -4.73 0.33
CA ALA A 480 21.69 -3.69 0.92
C ALA A 480 20.27 -4.24 1.17
N LEU A 481 19.73 -5.02 0.22
CA LEU A 481 18.47 -5.73 0.37
C LEU A 481 18.57 -6.85 1.43
N LEU A 482 19.55 -7.76 1.30
CA LEU A 482 19.69 -8.90 2.22
C LEU A 482 19.87 -8.48 3.68
N ALA A 483 20.54 -7.35 3.91
CA ALA A 483 20.75 -6.85 5.27
C ALA A 483 19.46 -6.30 5.91
N VAL A 484 18.42 -5.98 5.14
CA VAL A 484 17.07 -5.69 5.70
C VAL A 484 16.40 -6.98 6.17
N GLY A 485 16.35 -8.00 5.30
CA GLY A 485 15.63 -9.25 5.56
C GLY A 485 16.29 -10.19 6.57
N GLN A 486 17.60 -10.08 6.83
CA GLN A 486 18.37 -11.02 7.66
C GLN A 486 17.92 -11.19 9.13
N GLY A 487 16.96 -10.38 9.58
CA GLY A 487 16.35 -10.43 10.91
C GLY A 487 14.97 -11.13 10.96
N SER A 488 14.44 -11.62 9.83
CA SER A 488 13.22 -12.43 9.78
C SER A 488 13.50 -13.91 9.50
N ASP A 489 12.56 -14.77 9.90
CA ASP A 489 12.46 -16.16 9.46
C ASP A 489 11.88 -16.28 8.03
N SER A 490 11.20 -15.24 7.52
CA SER A 490 10.69 -15.16 6.14
C SER A 490 11.84 -14.73 5.20
N PRO A 491 12.26 -15.57 4.22
CA PRO A 491 13.48 -15.35 3.44
C PRO A 491 13.35 -14.16 2.48
N SER A 492 14.46 -13.45 2.25
CA SER A 492 14.51 -12.36 1.27
C SER A 492 14.43 -12.89 -0.16
N LYS A 493 13.61 -12.27 -1.02
CA LYS A 493 13.49 -12.65 -2.44
C LYS A 493 13.45 -11.42 -3.34
N VAL A 494 13.81 -11.60 -4.61
CA VAL A 494 13.43 -10.65 -5.67
C VAL A 494 12.63 -11.40 -6.72
N VAL A 495 11.44 -10.90 -7.05
CA VAL A 495 10.61 -11.48 -8.12
C VAL A 495 10.65 -10.56 -9.34
N VAL A 496 11.01 -11.15 -10.47
CA VAL A 496 11.09 -10.50 -11.78
C VAL A 496 9.97 -11.04 -12.65
N MET A 497 9.14 -10.15 -13.17
CA MET A 497 7.97 -10.43 -14.00
C MET A 497 8.16 -9.72 -15.35
N ARG A 498 8.18 -10.47 -16.46
CA ARG A 498 8.42 -9.94 -17.80
C ARG A 498 7.18 -10.15 -18.67
N TRP A 499 6.71 -9.05 -19.24
CA TRP A 499 5.68 -9.05 -20.27
C TRP A 499 6.31 -8.58 -21.59
N THR A 500 6.25 -9.44 -22.61
CA THR A 500 6.82 -9.19 -23.94
C THR A 500 5.69 -9.13 -24.96
N GLY A 501 5.05 -7.96 -25.07
CA GLY A 501 3.95 -7.72 -26.00
C GLY A 501 4.38 -7.29 -27.39
N LEU A 502 5.63 -6.85 -27.58
CA LEU A 502 6.18 -6.48 -28.89
C LEU A 502 7.05 -7.59 -29.47
N GLN A 503 6.97 -7.76 -30.78
CA GLN A 503 7.95 -8.58 -31.52
C GLN A 503 9.29 -7.82 -31.63
N PRO A 504 10.43 -8.52 -31.68
CA PRO A 504 11.69 -7.90 -32.08
C PRO A 504 11.56 -7.24 -33.45
N THR A 505 12.22 -6.10 -33.63
CA THR A 505 12.36 -5.44 -34.94
C THR A 505 13.66 -5.88 -35.59
N GLU A 506 13.79 -5.75 -36.91
CA GLU A 506 15.06 -6.01 -37.61
C GLU A 506 15.83 -4.70 -37.87
N ASP A 507 17.16 -4.75 -37.80
CA ASP A 507 18.04 -3.66 -38.23
C ASP A 507 18.19 -3.63 -39.76
N GLU A 508 18.97 -2.68 -40.28
CA GLU A 508 19.24 -2.56 -41.73
C GLU A 508 20.01 -3.75 -42.34
N ASN A 509 20.55 -4.63 -41.51
CA ASN A 509 21.28 -5.86 -41.88
C ASN A 509 20.45 -7.14 -41.67
N GLY A 510 19.25 -7.04 -41.11
CA GLY A 510 18.39 -8.19 -40.75
C GLY A 510 18.71 -8.82 -39.38
N GLU A 511 19.46 -8.14 -38.51
CA GLU A 511 19.68 -8.58 -37.12
C GLU A 511 18.52 -8.14 -36.21
N ALA A 512 18.08 -9.03 -35.31
CA ALA A 512 16.97 -8.75 -34.40
C ALA A 512 17.39 -7.78 -33.28
N ILE A 513 16.77 -6.59 -33.28
CA ILE A 513 16.81 -5.59 -32.22
C ILE A 513 15.67 -5.88 -31.23
N GLU A 514 16.01 -6.15 -29.97
CA GLU A 514 15.04 -6.17 -28.88
C GLU A 514 14.58 -4.74 -28.54
N VAL A 515 13.27 -4.49 -28.52
CA VAL A 515 12.71 -3.21 -28.07
C VAL A 515 12.88 -3.09 -26.54
N PRO A 516 13.64 -2.09 -26.03
CA PRO A 516 13.95 -1.98 -24.60
C PRO A 516 12.69 -1.79 -23.74
N PRO A 517 12.50 -2.57 -22.67
CA PRO A 517 11.29 -2.51 -21.86
C PRO A 517 11.21 -1.24 -21.02
N LEU A 518 10.00 -0.87 -20.59
CA LEU A 518 9.83 -0.06 -19.38
C LEU A 518 10.12 -0.93 -18.16
N ALA A 519 10.94 -0.45 -17.22
CA ALA A 519 11.11 -1.11 -15.92
C ALA A 519 10.18 -0.49 -14.87
N LEU A 520 9.40 -1.33 -14.18
CA LEU A 520 8.59 -0.97 -13.03
C LEU A 520 9.20 -1.63 -11.78
N VAL A 521 9.51 -0.87 -10.74
CA VAL A 521 10.18 -1.39 -9.53
C VAL A 521 9.37 -1.11 -8.26
N GLY A 522 9.12 -2.13 -7.43
CA GLY A 522 8.25 -2.01 -6.26
C GLY A 522 8.95 -2.35 -4.94
N LYS A 523 8.79 -1.49 -3.92
CA LYS A 523 9.10 -1.83 -2.52
C LYS A 523 8.12 -2.92 -2.04
N GLY A 524 8.64 -4.05 -1.61
CA GLY A 524 7.88 -5.21 -1.14
C GLY A 524 8.20 -5.61 0.30
N VAL A 525 8.18 -4.66 1.23
CA VAL A 525 8.39 -4.97 2.66
C VAL A 525 7.07 -5.52 3.22
N CYS A 526 6.96 -6.85 3.37
CA CYS A 526 5.70 -7.52 3.73
C CYS A 526 5.21 -7.14 5.14
N PHE A 527 6.15 -6.86 6.05
CA PHE A 527 5.90 -6.18 7.32
C PHE A 527 7.11 -5.34 7.71
N ASP A 528 6.83 -4.14 8.22
CA ASP A 528 7.87 -3.24 8.69
C ASP A 528 7.68 -2.88 10.16
N SER A 529 8.54 -3.45 11.01
CA SER A 529 8.62 -3.08 12.43
C SER A 529 9.52 -1.86 12.68
N GLY A 530 10.28 -1.40 11.68
CA GLY A 530 11.44 -0.50 11.82
C GLY A 530 12.74 -1.21 12.23
N GLY A 531 12.71 -2.53 12.44
CA GLY A 531 13.85 -3.34 12.89
C GLY A 531 14.33 -2.94 14.28
N ILE A 532 15.64 -2.76 14.45
CA ILE A 532 16.25 -2.29 15.73
C ILE A 532 15.81 -0.86 16.07
N SER A 533 15.50 -0.04 15.06
CA SER A 533 14.97 1.32 15.19
C SER A 533 13.45 1.30 15.30
N LEU A 534 12.95 0.46 16.22
CA LEU A 534 11.57 0.02 16.33
C LEU A 534 10.54 1.16 16.27
N LYS A 535 9.53 1.03 15.40
CA LYS A 535 8.40 1.96 15.31
C LYS A 535 7.62 2.01 16.64
N PRO A 536 6.95 3.14 16.95
CA PRO A 536 5.94 3.17 18.01
C PRO A 536 4.82 2.17 17.71
N GLY A 537 4.28 1.50 18.73
CA GLY A 537 3.25 0.47 18.54
C GLY A 537 1.87 0.96 18.04
N ALA A 538 1.64 2.28 17.95
CA ALA A 538 0.38 2.83 17.43
C ALA A 538 0.49 3.07 15.92
N GLY A 539 -0.35 2.40 15.13
CA GLY A 539 -0.28 2.41 13.66
C GLY A 539 0.70 1.38 13.08
N MET A 540 1.40 0.61 13.93
CA MET A 540 2.26 -0.49 13.47
C MET A 540 1.44 -1.62 12.83
N GLU A 541 0.18 -1.77 13.22
CA GLU A 541 -0.77 -2.71 12.62
C GLU A 541 -1.09 -2.42 11.15
N GLU A 542 -0.90 -1.17 10.70
CA GLU A 542 -1.10 -0.78 9.29
C GLU A 542 0.16 -1.07 8.43
N MET A 543 1.30 -1.47 9.02
CA MET A 543 2.56 -1.72 8.30
C MET A 543 2.57 -3.00 7.45
N THR A 544 1.45 -3.74 7.38
CA THR A 544 1.22 -4.72 6.30
C THR A 544 1.11 -4.02 4.94
N MET A 545 0.78 -2.72 4.91
CA MET A 545 0.70 -1.94 3.67
C MET A 545 2.06 -1.67 3.00
N ASP A 546 3.17 -1.98 3.67
CA ASP A 546 4.50 -1.46 3.31
C ASP A 546 5.15 -2.16 2.11
N MET A 547 4.44 -3.15 1.58
CA MET A 547 4.65 -3.81 0.30
C MET A 547 3.78 -3.21 -0.83
N GLY A 548 3.07 -2.10 -0.59
CA GLY A 548 2.13 -1.50 -1.53
C GLY A 548 2.76 -1.08 -2.86
N GLY A 549 4.05 -0.75 -2.86
CA GLY A 549 4.80 -0.51 -4.10
C GLY A 549 4.86 -1.75 -4.99
N ALA A 550 5.24 -2.90 -4.41
CA ALA A 550 5.23 -4.20 -5.08
C ALA A 550 3.82 -4.62 -5.51
N ALA A 551 2.81 -4.36 -4.68
CA ALA A 551 1.41 -4.66 -5.00
C ALA A 551 0.91 -3.92 -6.25
N VAL A 552 1.27 -2.63 -6.39
CA VAL A 552 0.90 -1.83 -7.58
C VAL A 552 1.64 -2.32 -8.81
N VAL A 553 2.95 -2.59 -8.73
CA VAL A 553 3.73 -3.16 -9.85
C VAL A 553 3.11 -4.47 -10.31
N ALA A 554 2.79 -5.39 -9.39
CA ALA A 554 2.16 -6.65 -9.74
C ALA A 554 0.76 -6.50 -10.35
N GLY A 555 -0.07 -5.58 -9.83
CA GLY A 555 -1.39 -5.26 -10.41
C GLY A 555 -1.31 -4.66 -11.82
N VAL A 556 -0.28 -3.84 -12.10
CA VAL A 556 0.00 -3.37 -13.47
C VAL A 556 0.41 -4.54 -14.35
N MET A 557 1.39 -5.36 -13.95
CA MET A 557 1.81 -6.53 -14.75
C MET A 557 0.64 -7.49 -15.06
N ARG A 558 -0.24 -7.74 -14.09
CA ARG A 558 -1.49 -8.50 -14.27
C ARG A 558 -2.43 -7.83 -15.28
N THR A 559 -2.61 -6.51 -15.19
CA THR A 559 -3.42 -5.72 -16.14
C THR A 559 -2.90 -5.85 -17.57
N LEU A 560 -1.59 -5.66 -17.77
CA LEU A 560 -0.94 -5.73 -19.08
C LEU A 560 -1.12 -7.09 -19.74
N ALA A 561 -0.93 -8.18 -18.98
CA ALA A 561 -1.10 -9.53 -19.49
C ALA A 561 -2.56 -9.83 -19.84
N LEU A 562 -3.51 -9.53 -18.95
CA LEU A 562 -4.94 -9.76 -19.20
C LEU A 562 -5.47 -9.01 -20.43
N ARG A 563 -4.97 -7.80 -20.70
CA ARG A 563 -5.34 -7.03 -21.90
C ARG A 563 -4.50 -7.31 -23.14
N ASN A 564 -3.53 -8.22 -23.05
CA ASN A 564 -2.55 -8.51 -24.11
C ASN A 564 -1.87 -7.23 -24.64
N ALA A 565 -1.32 -6.41 -23.73
CA ALA A 565 -0.79 -5.09 -24.04
C ALA A 565 0.36 -5.15 -25.07
N PRO A 566 0.35 -4.35 -26.16
CA PRO A 566 1.38 -4.37 -27.20
C PRO A 566 2.62 -3.57 -26.78
N VAL A 567 3.28 -3.98 -25.70
CA VAL A 567 4.41 -3.27 -25.07
C VAL A 567 5.34 -4.25 -24.36
N ASN A 568 6.63 -3.90 -24.25
CA ASN A 568 7.59 -4.64 -23.42
C ASN A 568 7.72 -3.96 -22.05
N VAL A 569 7.43 -4.69 -20.97
CA VAL A 569 7.53 -4.20 -19.58
C VAL A 569 8.16 -5.27 -18.69
N VAL A 570 9.04 -4.85 -17.78
CA VAL A 570 9.57 -5.71 -16.71
C VAL A 570 9.23 -5.12 -15.36
N GLY A 571 8.47 -5.87 -14.55
CA GLY A 571 8.20 -5.57 -13.15
C GLY A 571 9.21 -6.29 -12.25
N LEU A 572 9.84 -5.58 -11.32
CA LEU A 572 10.71 -6.16 -10.30
C LEU A 572 10.23 -5.76 -8.91
N VAL A 573 10.15 -6.72 -7.99
CA VAL A 573 9.77 -6.44 -6.60
C VAL A 573 10.77 -7.09 -5.64
N GLY A 574 11.27 -6.29 -4.69
CA GLY A 574 12.14 -6.78 -3.62
C GLY A 574 11.30 -7.13 -2.40
N LEU A 575 11.17 -8.43 -2.12
CA LEU A 575 10.34 -8.99 -1.06
C LEU A 575 11.20 -9.28 0.17
N VAL A 576 10.92 -8.59 1.28
CA VAL A 576 11.61 -8.77 2.57
C VAL A 576 10.63 -8.55 3.72
N GLU A 577 11.04 -8.89 4.94
CA GLU A 577 10.36 -8.49 6.17
C GLU A 577 11.39 -7.82 7.10
N ASN A 578 11.08 -6.63 7.63
CA ASN A 578 12.01 -5.87 8.48
C ASN A 578 11.69 -6.11 9.95
N MET A 579 12.41 -7.03 10.59
CA MET A 579 12.12 -7.55 11.94
C MET A 579 13.28 -7.35 12.94
N PRO A 580 13.00 -7.17 14.23
CA PRO A 580 14.01 -7.11 15.27
C PRO A 580 14.41 -8.52 15.72
N ASP A 581 15.68 -8.87 15.53
CA ASP A 581 16.27 -10.14 15.96
C ASP A 581 17.75 -9.92 16.40
N GLY A 582 18.34 -10.91 17.07
CA GLY A 582 19.78 -10.94 17.36
C GLY A 582 20.69 -10.89 16.12
N ARG A 583 20.17 -11.22 14.93
CA ARG A 583 20.84 -11.11 13.62
C ARG A 583 20.48 -9.85 12.83
N ALA A 584 19.48 -9.08 13.25
CA ALA A 584 19.00 -7.93 12.49
C ALA A 584 20.10 -6.88 12.26
N GLN A 585 20.01 -6.14 11.16
CA GLN A 585 20.85 -4.99 10.87
C GLN A 585 20.68 -3.92 11.96
N ARG A 586 21.75 -3.17 12.25
CA ARG A 586 21.81 -2.20 13.35
C ARG A 586 22.20 -0.81 12.85
N PRO A 587 21.76 0.27 13.53
CA PRO A 587 22.36 1.59 13.36
C PRO A 587 23.87 1.54 13.63
N GLY A 588 24.66 2.02 12.68
CA GLY A 588 26.13 1.97 12.65
C GLY A 588 26.72 0.88 11.75
N ASP A 589 25.92 -0.08 11.25
CA ASP A 589 26.39 -1.06 10.27
C ASP A 589 26.67 -0.39 8.91
N ILE A 590 27.69 -0.87 8.20
CA ILE A 590 28.02 -0.43 6.82
C ILE A 590 27.85 -1.63 5.90
N VAL A 591 26.98 -1.50 4.89
CA VAL A 591 26.68 -2.53 3.91
C VAL A 591 27.15 -2.10 2.52
N LYS A 592 27.43 -3.06 1.62
CA LYS A 592 27.86 -2.80 0.25
C LYS A 592 26.76 -3.21 -0.73
N SER A 593 26.20 -2.25 -1.44
CA SER A 593 25.16 -2.47 -2.46
C SER A 593 25.66 -3.33 -3.64
N MET A 594 24.72 -3.83 -4.44
CA MET A 594 24.96 -4.52 -5.72
C MET A 594 25.75 -3.64 -6.70
N LYS A 595 25.51 -2.33 -6.69
CA LYS A 595 26.28 -1.33 -7.46
C LYS A 595 27.74 -1.23 -7.02
N GLY A 596 28.00 -1.54 -5.75
CA GLY A 596 29.32 -1.51 -5.12
C GLY A 596 29.52 -0.32 -4.18
N ASP A 597 28.60 0.64 -4.13
CA ASP A 597 28.61 1.75 -3.18
C ASP A 597 28.42 1.21 -1.75
N THR A 598 29.15 1.81 -0.79
CA THR A 598 29.00 1.54 0.64
C THR A 598 27.98 2.47 1.27
N ILE A 599 27.12 1.90 2.13
CA ILE A 599 26.00 2.59 2.78
C ILE A 599 26.11 2.43 4.29
N GLU A 600 26.28 3.54 5.01
CA GLU A 600 26.14 3.60 6.46
C GLU A 600 24.64 3.59 6.84
N VAL A 601 24.22 2.57 7.58
CA VAL A 601 22.86 2.44 8.09
C VAL A 601 22.78 3.24 9.38
N VAL A 602 22.08 4.38 9.39
CA VAL A 602 21.92 5.19 10.61
C VAL A 602 20.51 5.10 11.19
N ASN A 603 19.56 4.53 10.44
CA ASN A 603 18.22 4.19 10.88
C ASN A 603 17.75 2.94 10.14
N THR A 604 17.28 1.91 10.85
CA THR A 604 16.77 0.67 10.25
C THR A 604 15.29 0.76 9.86
N ASP A 605 14.62 1.85 10.26
CA ASP A 605 13.30 2.32 9.79
C ASP A 605 13.44 3.19 8.51
N ALA A 606 14.51 2.92 7.74
CA ALA A 606 14.77 3.47 6.41
C ALA A 606 15.25 2.34 5.47
N GLU A 607 14.58 1.20 5.60
CA GLU A 607 14.78 -0.09 4.97
C GLU A 607 14.40 -0.12 3.48
N GLY A 608 13.26 0.45 3.10
CA GLY A 608 12.68 0.26 1.78
C GLY A 608 13.54 0.82 0.66
N ARG A 609 14.29 1.88 0.94
CA ARG A 609 15.29 2.42 0.00
C ARG A 609 16.52 1.53 -0.13
N MET A 610 16.88 0.76 0.90
CA MET A 610 17.99 -0.22 0.85
C MET A 610 17.61 -1.41 -0.02
N VAL A 611 16.36 -1.88 0.10
CA VAL A 611 15.76 -2.87 -0.80
C VAL A 611 15.78 -2.34 -2.24
N LEU A 612 15.21 -1.15 -2.47
CA LEU A 612 15.15 -0.55 -3.80
C LEU A 612 16.52 -0.26 -4.42
N ALA A 613 17.55 0.08 -3.65
CA ALA A 613 18.89 0.37 -4.17
C ALA A 613 19.44 -0.78 -5.02
N ASP A 614 19.33 -2.02 -4.53
CA ASP A 614 19.80 -3.20 -5.24
C ASP A 614 18.86 -3.60 -6.39
N VAL A 615 17.54 -3.50 -6.20
CA VAL A 615 16.55 -3.88 -7.24
C VAL A 615 16.56 -2.89 -8.42
N LEU A 616 16.66 -1.57 -8.16
CA LEU A 616 16.81 -0.54 -9.19
C LEU A 616 18.06 -0.78 -10.02
N TRP A 617 19.19 -1.06 -9.37
CA TRP A 617 20.44 -1.36 -10.08
C TRP A 617 20.32 -2.63 -10.91
N HIS A 618 19.76 -3.71 -10.35
CA HIS A 618 19.54 -4.97 -11.07
C HIS A 618 18.67 -4.79 -12.32
N ALA A 619 17.55 -4.05 -12.21
CA ALA A 619 16.65 -3.78 -13.34
C ALA A 619 17.40 -3.18 -14.54
N GLN A 620 18.32 -2.24 -14.28
CA GLN A 620 19.12 -1.58 -15.31
C GLN A 620 20.20 -2.49 -15.89
N GLN A 621 20.93 -3.23 -15.04
CA GLN A 621 21.99 -4.14 -15.49
C GLN A 621 21.47 -5.35 -16.28
N ALA A 622 20.31 -5.90 -15.89
CA ALA A 622 19.74 -7.07 -16.54
C ALA A 622 18.94 -6.73 -17.82
N PHE A 623 18.20 -5.61 -17.84
CA PHE A 623 17.21 -5.34 -18.89
C PHE A 623 17.47 -4.09 -19.74
N ARG A 624 18.40 -3.20 -19.34
CA ARG A 624 18.73 -1.94 -20.06
C ARG A 624 17.46 -1.17 -20.50
N PRO A 625 16.55 -0.84 -19.57
CA PRO A 625 15.23 -0.35 -19.90
C PRO A 625 15.26 1.07 -20.50
N SER A 626 14.23 1.41 -21.28
CA SER A 626 14.05 2.74 -21.87
C SER A 626 13.72 3.82 -20.84
N ALA A 627 13.10 3.42 -19.73
CA ALA A 627 12.89 4.23 -18.53
C ALA A 627 12.70 3.32 -17.30
N VAL A 628 12.89 3.86 -16.11
CA VAL A 628 12.60 3.20 -14.83
C VAL A 628 11.55 3.99 -14.08
N VAL A 629 10.47 3.35 -13.61
CA VAL A 629 9.52 3.94 -12.66
C VAL A 629 9.46 3.08 -11.42
N ASP A 630 9.72 3.65 -10.25
CA ASP A 630 9.62 2.92 -8.98
C ASP A 630 8.55 3.47 -8.05
N LEU A 631 7.92 2.58 -7.28
CA LEU A 631 6.83 2.87 -6.37
C LEU A 631 7.13 2.31 -4.99
N ALA A 632 6.89 3.11 -3.96
CA ALA A 632 7.07 2.69 -2.59
C ALA A 632 6.24 3.52 -1.60
N THR A 633 5.79 2.87 -0.55
CA THR A 633 5.38 3.48 0.73
C THR A 633 6.66 3.94 1.46
N LEU A 634 7.36 4.95 0.93
CA LEU A 634 8.77 5.16 1.27
C LEU A 634 8.97 6.05 2.49
N THR A 635 8.14 7.08 2.67
CA THR A 635 8.32 8.01 3.79
C THR A 635 7.02 8.52 4.41
N GLY A 636 6.92 8.47 5.75
CA GLY A 636 5.92 9.25 6.48
C GLY A 636 6.06 10.77 6.25
N ALA A 637 7.23 11.23 5.77
CA ALA A 637 7.46 12.63 5.41
C ALA A 637 6.63 13.10 4.21
N ILE A 638 6.29 12.23 3.24
CA ILE A 638 5.39 12.63 2.14
C ILE A 638 3.95 12.82 2.65
N ILE A 639 3.51 12.00 3.61
CA ILE A 639 2.18 12.11 4.24
C ILE A 639 2.05 13.45 4.97
N VAL A 640 3.11 13.88 5.67
CA VAL A 640 3.15 15.21 6.31
C VAL A 640 3.12 16.36 5.29
N ALA A 641 3.65 16.15 4.08
CA ALA A 641 3.71 17.19 3.05
C ALA A 641 2.45 17.29 2.16
N LEU A 642 1.85 16.15 1.79
CA LEU A 642 0.78 16.04 0.79
C LEU A 642 -0.52 15.41 1.32
N GLY A 643 -0.52 14.92 2.56
CA GLY A 643 -1.66 14.22 3.16
C GLY A 643 -1.94 12.88 2.49
N HIS A 644 -3.23 12.59 2.31
CA HIS A 644 -3.74 11.35 1.69
C HIS A 644 -4.39 11.59 0.32
N GLU A 645 -4.15 12.76 -0.28
CA GLU A 645 -4.78 13.18 -1.56
C GLU A 645 -3.83 13.06 -2.75
N ASN A 646 -2.51 13.25 -2.56
CA ASN A 646 -1.51 13.17 -3.63
C ASN A 646 -0.31 12.29 -3.25
N ALA A 647 0.16 11.48 -4.20
CA ALA A 647 1.48 10.86 -4.14
C ALA A 647 2.60 11.87 -4.44
N GLY A 648 3.81 11.61 -3.94
CA GLY A 648 5.00 12.43 -4.20
C GLY A 648 5.81 11.93 -5.40
N VAL A 649 6.02 12.77 -6.42
CA VAL A 649 6.71 12.38 -7.67
C VAL A 649 8.08 13.05 -7.79
N PHE A 650 9.13 12.24 -7.82
CA PHE A 650 10.54 12.65 -7.96
C PHE A 650 11.14 12.03 -9.23
N SER A 651 12.02 12.71 -9.95
CA SER A 651 12.58 12.20 -11.21
C SER A 651 13.81 12.99 -11.63
N ASN A 652 14.71 12.37 -12.39
CA ASN A 652 15.81 13.04 -13.10
C ASN A 652 15.42 13.52 -14.51
N ASP A 653 14.22 13.18 -15.01
CA ASP A 653 13.72 13.46 -16.36
C ASP A 653 12.35 14.15 -16.29
N ASP A 654 12.26 15.39 -16.78
CA ASP A 654 11.03 16.17 -16.68
C ASP A 654 9.94 15.76 -17.68
N ALA A 655 10.30 15.10 -18.79
CA ALA A 655 9.32 14.59 -19.76
C ALA A 655 8.55 13.38 -19.17
N LEU A 656 9.27 12.40 -18.62
CA LEU A 656 8.70 11.24 -17.91
C LEU A 656 7.85 11.68 -16.72
N ALA A 657 8.31 12.66 -15.94
CA ALA A 657 7.52 13.23 -14.85
C ALA A 657 6.24 13.92 -15.37
N GLY A 658 6.34 14.69 -16.46
CA GLY A 658 5.20 15.37 -17.09
C GLY A 658 4.14 14.39 -17.60
N ASP A 659 4.57 13.32 -18.29
CA ASP A 659 3.68 12.29 -18.82
C ASP A 659 3.00 11.49 -17.70
N LEU A 660 3.74 11.12 -16.65
CA LEU A 660 3.17 10.46 -15.47
C LEU A 660 2.12 11.33 -14.77
N LEU A 661 2.42 12.61 -14.53
CA LEU A 661 1.49 13.54 -13.88
C LEU A 661 0.23 13.77 -14.72
N LYS A 662 0.37 13.83 -16.06
CA LYS A 662 -0.74 13.91 -17.01
C LYS A 662 -1.60 12.64 -16.99
N ALA A 663 -0.98 11.47 -16.97
CA ALA A 663 -1.66 10.18 -16.89
C ALA A 663 -2.45 10.03 -15.56
N ALA A 664 -1.81 10.35 -14.43
CA ALA A 664 -2.46 10.32 -13.12
C ALA A 664 -3.65 11.30 -13.05
N ALA A 665 -3.48 12.53 -13.53
CA ALA A 665 -4.55 13.52 -13.60
C ALA A 665 -5.72 13.10 -14.51
N ALA A 666 -5.46 12.38 -15.60
CA ALA A 666 -6.50 11.86 -16.50
C ALA A 666 -7.37 10.77 -15.84
N GLU A 667 -6.75 9.90 -15.04
CA GLU A 667 -7.46 8.82 -14.32
C GLU A 667 -8.06 9.27 -12.98
N GLY A 668 -7.73 10.48 -12.51
CA GLY A 668 -8.19 11.04 -11.24
C GLY A 668 -7.36 10.60 -10.03
N GLU A 669 -6.14 10.15 -10.25
CA GLU A 669 -5.18 9.76 -9.21
C GLU A 669 -4.28 10.97 -8.89
N GLY A 670 -4.38 11.50 -7.65
CA GLY A 670 -3.64 12.68 -7.25
C GLY A 670 -2.13 12.43 -7.15
N ALA A 671 -1.33 13.29 -7.78
CA ALA A 671 0.13 13.22 -7.80
C ALA A 671 0.74 14.64 -7.85
N TRP A 672 1.86 14.86 -7.15
CA TRP A 672 2.51 16.16 -7.11
C TRP A 672 4.02 16.08 -7.33
N ARG A 673 4.56 17.00 -8.16
CA ARG A 673 5.99 17.09 -8.47
C ARG A 673 6.78 17.65 -7.28
N MET A 674 7.69 16.84 -6.75
CA MET A 674 8.57 17.21 -5.64
C MET A 674 9.98 17.56 -6.16
N PRO A 675 10.71 18.49 -5.50
CA PRO A 675 12.04 18.92 -5.96
C PRO A 675 13.11 17.85 -5.69
N LEU A 676 14.16 17.84 -6.52
CA LEU A 676 15.31 16.92 -6.37
C LEU A 676 16.64 17.62 -6.71
N ALA A 677 16.94 18.69 -5.98
CA ALA A 677 18.12 19.54 -6.21
C ALA A 677 19.41 18.93 -5.62
N PRO A 678 20.60 19.21 -6.20
CA PRO A 678 21.89 18.67 -5.70
C PRO A 678 22.22 19.01 -4.24
N ALA A 679 21.63 20.06 -3.68
CA ALA A 679 21.85 20.45 -2.28
C ALA A 679 21.38 19.38 -1.26
N TYR A 680 20.43 18.50 -1.64
CA TYR A 680 19.96 17.43 -0.77
C TYR A 680 20.95 16.26 -0.65
N ASP A 681 21.86 16.08 -1.62
CA ASP A 681 22.87 15.01 -1.62
C ASP A 681 23.83 15.14 -0.42
N ALA A 682 24.15 16.38 -0.01
CA ALA A 682 25.01 16.65 1.14
C ALA A 682 24.41 16.15 2.46
N LEU A 683 23.08 16.03 2.55
CA LEU A 683 22.40 15.54 3.75
C LEU A 683 22.58 14.03 3.94
N ILE A 684 22.75 13.27 2.85
CA ILE A 684 22.98 11.83 2.85
C ILE A 684 24.47 11.43 2.73
N THR A 685 25.40 12.38 2.80
CA THR A 685 26.83 12.07 2.90
C THR A 685 27.15 11.39 4.24
N SER A 686 27.98 10.35 4.21
CA SER A 686 28.53 9.68 5.40
C SER A 686 29.96 10.14 5.67
N ARG A 687 30.43 9.93 6.90
CA ARG A 687 31.85 10.10 7.30
C ARG A 687 32.66 8.82 7.13
N LEU A 688 32.00 7.66 7.01
CA LEU A 688 32.60 6.32 7.07
C LEU A 688 32.34 5.49 5.81
N ALA A 689 31.28 5.80 5.06
CA ALA A 689 30.86 5.16 3.83
C ALA A 689 30.66 6.20 2.72
N ASP A 690 30.31 5.77 1.51
CA ASP A 690 30.05 6.67 0.38
C ASP A 690 28.78 7.52 0.62
N ILE A 691 27.74 6.89 1.17
CA ILE A 691 26.50 7.53 1.60
C ILE A 691 25.99 6.94 2.92
N LYS A 692 25.05 7.61 3.57
CA LYS A 692 24.24 7.05 4.67
C LYS A 692 22.78 6.94 4.27
N ASN A 693 22.04 5.99 4.83
CA ASN A 693 20.69 5.68 4.36
C ASN A 693 19.63 6.75 4.68
N THR A 694 19.88 7.75 5.52
CA THR A 694 18.91 8.86 5.71
C THR A 694 19.55 10.22 5.98
N GLY A 695 18.92 11.27 5.43
CA GLY A 695 19.25 12.67 5.71
C GLY A 695 18.56 13.22 6.97
N GLY A 696 17.79 12.39 7.69
CA GLY A 696 17.03 12.77 8.88
C GLY A 696 15.65 13.34 8.57
N ARG A 697 15.08 14.07 9.53
CA ARG A 697 13.67 14.52 9.51
C ARG A 697 13.38 15.59 8.44
N HIS A 698 14.28 16.55 8.27
CA HIS A 698 14.04 17.70 7.40
C HIS A 698 14.26 17.33 5.93
N GLY A 699 13.23 17.48 5.10
CA GLY A 699 13.28 17.06 3.70
C GLY A 699 13.31 15.54 3.51
N GLY A 700 12.84 14.75 4.50
CA GLY A 700 12.97 13.28 4.52
C GLY A 700 12.62 12.58 3.20
N ALA A 701 11.46 12.90 2.61
CA ALA A 701 11.02 12.39 1.31
C ALA A 701 12.01 12.71 0.17
N ILE A 702 12.50 13.95 0.12
CA ILE A 702 13.47 14.40 -0.89
C ILE A 702 14.81 13.69 -0.71
N THR A 703 15.28 13.51 0.53
CA THR A 703 16.53 12.77 0.80
C THR A 703 16.41 11.28 0.52
N ALA A 704 15.21 10.71 0.61
CA ALA A 704 14.94 9.32 0.22
C ALA A 704 15.04 9.17 -1.31
N ALA A 705 14.38 10.04 -2.08
CA ALA A 705 14.52 10.08 -3.53
C ALA A 705 15.96 10.38 -3.98
N ALA A 706 16.69 11.27 -3.29
CA ALA A 706 18.09 11.56 -3.57
C ALA A 706 19.01 10.36 -3.32
N PHE A 707 18.70 9.53 -2.31
CA PHE A 707 19.36 8.26 -2.07
C PHE A 707 19.09 7.27 -3.22
N LEU A 708 17.82 7.08 -3.61
CA LEU A 708 17.46 6.19 -4.73
C LEU A 708 18.14 6.60 -6.05
N LYS A 709 18.24 7.91 -6.32
CA LYS A 709 18.93 8.46 -7.50
C LYS A 709 20.39 8.01 -7.61
N LYS A 710 21.07 7.65 -6.50
CA LYS A 710 22.46 7.13 -6.53
C LYS A 710 22.58 5.76 -7.19
N PHE A 711 21.47 5.01 -7.28
CA PHE A 711 21.37 3.68 -7.87
C PHE A 711 20.76 3.70 -9.28
N ILE A 712 20.54 4.89 -9.84
CA ILE A 712 20.18 5.10 -11.24
C ILE A 712 21.45 5.37 -12.05
N ALA A 713 21.63 4.65 -13.15
CA ALA A 713 22.75 4.85 -14.06
C ALA A 713 22.63 6.21 -14.78
N GLU A 714 23.78 6.81 -15.09
CA GLU A 714 23.81 8.08 -15.80
C GLU A 714 23.17 7.95 -17.19
N GLY A 715 22.26 8.87 -17.52
CA GLY A 715 21.49 8.85 -18.77
C GLY A 715 20.20 8.03 -18.73
N THR A 716 19.93 7.22 -17.71
CA THR A 716 18.66 6.48 -17.60
C THR A 716 17.52 7.40 -17.11
N PRO A 717 16.42 7.57 -17.88
CA PRO A 717 15.24 8.29 -17.41
C PRO A 717 14.58 7.53 -16.27
N TRP A 718 14.39 8.17 -15.12
CA TRP A 718 13.90 7.54 -13.90
C TRP A 718 12.90 8.41 -13.15
N CYS A 719 11.80 7.81 -12.68
CA CYS A 719 10.82 8.46 -11.82
C CYS A 719 10.49 7.61 -10.59
N HIS A 720 10.63 8.18 -9.39
CA HIS A 720 10.18 7.60 -8.12
C HIS A 720 8.84 8.19 -7.70
N ILE A 721 7.95 7.34 -7.18
CA ILE A 721 6.63 7.68 -6.69
C ILE A 721 6.49 7.22 -5.22
N ASP A 722 6.51 8.17 -4.28
CA ASP A 722 6.22 7.92 -2.87
C ASP A 722 4.69 7.89 -2.65
N ILE A 723 4.16 6.68 -2.49
CA ILE A 723 2.72 6.39 -2.37
C ILE A 723 2.25 6.20 -0.93
N ALA A 724 3.11 6.47 0.08
CA ALA A 724 2.80 6.21 1.49
C ALA A 724 1.48 6.84 1.96
N GLY A 725 1.10 8.01 1.45
CA GLY A 725 -0.17 8.67 1.79
C GLY A 725 -1.41 8.07 1.12
N VAL A 726 -1.28 7.42 -0.04
CA VAL A 726 -2.41 7.07 -0.93
C VAL A 726 -2.65 5.57 -1.10
N ALA A 727 -1.70 4.73 -0.70
CA ALA A 727 -1.83 3.27 -0.76
C ALA A 727 -2.94 2.74 0.16
N LEU A 728 -2.98 3.19 1.43
CA LEU A 728 -3.98 2.84 2.45
C LEU A 728 -4.52 4.11 3.13
N PRO A 729 -5.42 4.87 2.50
CA PRO A 729 -5.97 6.08 3.11
C PRO A 729 -6.92 5.76 4.29
N PRO A 730 -7.01 6.63 5.31
CA PRO A 730 -7.81 6.37 6.52
C PRO A 730 -9.33 6.38 6.27
N LYS A 731 -9.77 6.79 5.08
CA LYS A 731 -11.17 6.91 4.66
C LYS A 731 -11.37 6.22 3.32
N GLU A 732 -12.61 5.81 3.05
CA GLU A 732 -13.03 5.43 1.70
C GLU A 732 -12.83 6.58 0.70
N THR A 733 -12.54 6.23 -0.55
CA THR A 733 -12.48 7.20 -1.66
C THR A 733 -13.77 7.14 -2.49
N VAL A 734 -13.79 7.75 -3.67
CA VAL A 734 -14.92 7.59 -4.61
C VAL A 734 -15.01 6.15 -5.11
N LEU A 735 -13.90 5.60 -5.63
CA LEU A 735 -13.85 4.32 -6.35
C LEU A 735 -13.44 3.12 -5.48
N ALA A 736 -13.09 3.33 -4.21
CA ALA A 736 -12.76 2.28 -3.25
C ALA A 736 -13.60 2.40 -1.97
N PRO A 737 -13.94 1.28 -1.29
CA PRO A 737 -14.37 1.30 0.11
C PRO A 737 -13.21 1.74 1.03
N LYS A 738 -13.41 1.73 2.36
CA LYS A 738 -12.29 1.93 3.31
C LYS A 738 -11.30 0.77 3.15
N GLY A 739 -10.03 1.08 3.06
CA GLY A 739 -8.96 0.12 2.78
C GLY A 739 -8.11 0.61 1.60
N PRO A 740 -7.30 -0.26 1.00
CA PRO A 740 -6.42 0.12 -0.09
C PRO A 740 -7.21 0.53 -1.33
N THR A 741 -6.65 1.48 -2.06
CA THR A 741 -7.27 2.09 -3.23
C THR A 741 -6.91 1.36 -4.52
N GLY A 742 -5.70 0.79 -4.58
CA GLY A 742 -5.02 0.42 -5.82
C GLY A 742 -4.43 1.61 -6.57
N TRP A 743 -4.17 2.74 -5.87
CA TRP A 743 -3.61 3.95 -6.47
C TRP A 743 -2.36 3.63 -7.29
N GLY A 744 -2.29 4.16 -8.51
CA GLY A 744 -1.14 4.04 -9.40
C GLY A 744 -1.30 2.97 -10.47
N VAL A 745 -2.18 1.96 -10.27
CA VAL A 745 -2.44 0.95 -11.32
C VAL A 745 -3.09 1.61 -12.55
N MET A 746 -4.02 2.55 -12.34
CA MET A 746 -4.65 3.30 -13.43
C MET A 746 -3.68 4.28 -14.08
N ALA A 747 -2.96 5.09 -13.30
CA ALA A 747 -1.99 6.05 -13.81
C ALA A 747 -0.86 5.39 -14.62
N LEU A 748 -0.36 4.22 -14.18
CA LEU A 748 0.69 3.51 -14.90
C LEU A 748 0.17 2.81 -16.16
N ASP A 749 -1.00 2.15 -16.13
CA ASP A 749 -1.60 1.62 -17.36
C ASP A 749 -1.86 2.74 -18.38
N ARG A 750 -2.30 3.91 -17.91
CA ARG A 750 -2.50 5.11 -18.73
C ARG A 750 -1.19 5.65 -19.31
N LEU A 751 -0.14 5.78 -18.49
CA LEU A 751 1.20 6.19 -18.94
C LEU A 751 1.76 5.23 -20.00
N ILE A 752 1.59 3.93 -19.80
CA ILE A 752 2.06 2.88 -20.71
C ILE A 752 1.35 3.02 -22.07
N ARG A 753 0.02 3.18 -22.08
CA ARG A 753 -0.74 3.41 -23.32
C ARG A 753 -0.35 4.71 -24.03
N ASP A 754 -0.21 5.81 -23.29
CA ASP A 754 0.02 7.13 -23.88
C ASP A 754 1.45 7.36 -24.38
N ARG A 755 2.45 6.59 -23.89
CA ARG A 755 3.87 6.80 -24.19
C ARG A 755 4.63 5.57 -24.73
N PHE A 756 4.19 4.35 -24.40
CA PHE A 756 4.95 3.11 -24.70
C PHE A 756 4.19 2.14 -25.64
N GLU A 757 2.92 2.40 -25.95
CA GLU A 757 2.12 1.69 -26.99
C GLU A 757 1.78 2.57 -28.20
N ALA A 758 2.15 3.86 -28.17
CA ALA A 758 1.70 4.92 -29.08
C ALA A 758 2.59 5.10 -30.33
#